data_AF-A0A821U057-F1
#
_entry.id   AF-A0A821U057-F1
#
_cell.length_a   1.000
_cell.length_b   1.000
_cell.length_c   1.000
_cell.angle_alpha   90.00
_cell.angle_beta   90.00
_cell.angle_gamma   90.00
#
_symmetry.space_group_name_H-M   'P 1'
#
loop_
_entity.id
_entity.type
_entity.pdbx_description
1 polymer ?
#
loop_
_entity_poly.entity_id
_entity_poly.type
_entity_poly.pdbx_seq_one_letter_code
_entity_poly.pdbx_strand_id
1 'polypeptide(L)'
;MRLLIIFTGLLHISIQKSTPEDSSYVAAVVEFEVNANTDTNIQNYVQLIKDAAAQNADIVVFPEMTLNRRQSQSISVPIYGLLKEYPIPALNADLYNDILVTISSAARENAIYVVINIQEVMNCEDAPGEECPEKKTYYFNTNVVLNREGAVIDRYRKINLFGEYTRTPALKPDLGDFTTDFGVRFGHFICFDLMFQIPAIQTPQKLNITNIIFPTMWFSEMPYLTAVEIQQGYAAQMNVNFLAAGANNVRVGSTGSGIYSGKAGALISLMAGAPTTRLMVARVPKVPGQVTDSYPGPIYDDPSIHDNLFLKSDPSLSAHTSQLLVPGYQSFVLSSGETMCNFRVNITQTNDTSLKYRAFIHEGFNIYGDIRHIRVASCSILSCSSDNPKDCPYRFKEDEEKIEFKELSIDILSHPLNYNTTLKCDDVEYFGLSLRDNKFPLNPANYTFTKHEDEKASYSFKINAAQNNLVAFAIWGRIYNEDKLYTYRAGVLGGVRTFDGVASGGSMSCCIFACTGDTIDTCAKRFDKYTSNSLATFEELSIFAFLTPPKRNEELEVDNIAYFPVSLQPTLLPLEVNDYSLETTSLFGVVDIYNYTLLRKDIELYSFGIFGRAFEKDDQEPSPPWVEEEADTESPDDDAVPGSATTLHSVYMLVVFIFAVVIM
;
A
#
# COMPACT_ATOMS: atom_id res chain seq x y z
N MET A 1 36.58 68.78 9.99
CA MET A 1 35.85 67.75 10.77
C MET A 1 34.50 67.50 10.10
N ARG A 2 34.41 66.50 9.21
CA ARG A 2 33.13 65.92 8.77
C ARG A 2 33.36 64.43 8.56
N LEU A 3 32.53 63.66 9.28
CA LEU A 3 32.59 62.23 9.56
C LEU A 3 32.59 61.38 8.29
N LEU A 4 33.49 60.39 8.26
CA LEU A 4 33.33 59.17 7.48
C LEU A 4 32.26 58.32 8.20
N ILE A 5 31.10 58.12 7.59
CA ILE A 5 30.11 57.15 8.07
C ILE A 5 30.35 55.87 7.29
N ILE A 6 30.99 54.89 7.94
CA ILE A 6 31.10 53.52 7.43
C ILE A 6 29.76 52.85 7.73
N PHE A 7 28.95 52.64 6.69
CA PHE A 7 27.81 51.72 6.76
C PHE A 7 28.36 50.30 6.74
N THR A 8 28.52 49.69 7.91
CA THR A 8 28.67 48.24 8.04
C THR A 8 27.31 47.61 7.76
N GLY A 9 27.02 47.32 6.49
CA GLY A 9 25.92 46.45 6.12
C GLY A 9 26.21 45.05 6.63
N LEU A 10 25.47 44.62 7.65
CA LEU A 10 25.28 43.22 7.98
C LEU A 10 24.58 42.57 6.78
N LEU A 11 25.38 42.02 5.85
CA LEU A 11 24.92 41.04 4.89
C LEU A 11 24.51 39.81 5.70
N HIS A 12 23.23 39.72 6.04
CA HIS A 12 22.60 38.42 6.26
C HIS A 12 22.73 37.68 4.93
N ILE A 13 23.77 36.83 4.82
CA ILE A 13 23.88 35.84 3.78
C ILE A 13 22.66 34.93 3.99
N SER A 14 21.61 35.19 3.21
CA SER A 14 20.44 34.35 3.13
C SER A 14 20.91 32.98 2.67
N ILE A 15 20.67 31.98 3.50
CA ILE A 15 20.91 30.57 3.24
C ILE A 15 20.19 30.21 1.94
N GLN A 16 20.96 29.80 0.92
CA GLN A 16 20.42 29.46 -0.40
C GLN A 16 19.58 28.18 -0.29
N LYS A 17 18.27 28.36 -0.29
CA LYS A 17 17.30 27.29 -0.54
C LYS A 17 17.26 26.99 -2.03
N SER A 18 16.96 25.75 -2.36
CA SER A 18 16.89 25.33 -3.74
C SER A 18 15.77 26.08 -4.47
N THR A 19 16.02 26.40 -5.73
CA THR A 19 15.11 27.08 -6.66
C THR A 19 14.65 26.08 -7.73
N PRO A 20 13.59 26.37 -8.50
CA PRO A 20 13.19 25.53 -9.64
C PRO A 20 14.32 25.27 -10.64
N GLU A 21 15.23 26.22 -10.84
CA GLU A 21 16.33 26.17 -11.81
C GLU A 21 17.53 25.35 -11.33
N ASP A 22 17.66 25.12 -10.02
CA ASP A 22 18.76 24.31 -9.49
C ASP A 22 18.67 22.86 -9.97
N SER A 23 19.81 22.22 -10.22
CA SER A 23 19.88 20.81 -10.66
C SER A 23 19.61 19.81 -9.53
N SER A 24 19.65 20.27 -8.27
CA SER A 24 19.50 19.44 -7.07
C SER A 24 18.71 20.18 -5.99
N TYR A 25 18.28 19.42 -4.99
CA TYR A 25 17.72 19.93 -3.73
C TYR A 25 18.37 19.19 -2.55
N VAL A 26 18.18 19.65 -1.33
CA VAL A 26 18.69 18.95 -0.13
C VAL A 26 17.52 18.31 0.60
N ALA A 27 17.60 17.00 0.84
CA ALA A 27 16.57 16.25 1.55
C ALA A 27 17.12 15.72 2.87
N ALA A 28 16.24 15.64 3.86
CA ALA A 28 16.49 14.97 5.12
C ALA A 28 15.47 13.86 5.36
N VAL A 29 15.92 12.72 5.86
CA VAL A 29 15.08 11.64 6.35
C VAL A 29 15.49 11.27 7.77
N VAL A 30 14.53 10.87 8.59
CA VAL A 30 14.76 10.54 9.99
C VAL A 30 14.54 9.04 10.19
N GLU A 31 15.54 8.35 10.74
CA GLU A 31 15.34 7.10 11.46
C GLU A 31 14.92 7.46 12.89
N PHE A 32 13.77 7.02 13.38
CA PHE A 32 13.23 7.50 14.67
C PHE A 32 12.91 6.38 15.65
N GLU A 33 13.52 6.41 16.84
CA GLU A 33 13.26 5.44 17.90
C GLU A 33 11.81 5.53 18.39
N VAL A 34 11.08 4.43 18.30
CA VAL A 34 9.67 4.39 18.69
C VAL A 34 9.54 4.64 20.19
N ASN A 35 8.85 5.72 20.56
CA ASN A 35 8.53 6.06 21.94
C ASN A 35 7.02 6.30 22.08
N ALA A 36 6.43 5.85 23.19
CA ALA A 36 4.99 5.96 23.43
C ALA A 36 4.54 7.35 23.92
N ASN A 37 5.47 8.22 24.32
CA ASN A 37 5.17 9.56 24.80
C ASN A 37 5.15 10.56 23.64
N THR A 38 3.93 10.96 23.23
CA THR A 38 3.72 11.90 22.13
C THR A 38 4.31 13.28 22.38
N ASP A 39 4.27 13.80 23.61
CA ASP A 39 4.83 15.11 23.92
C ASP A 39 6.36 15.11 23.72
N THR A 40 7.03 14.05 24.20
CA THR A 40 8.46 13.84 23.95
C THR A 40 8.76 13.74 22.46
N ASN A 41 7.93 13.00 21.70
CA ASN A 41 8.13 12.82 20.27
C ASN A 41 7.98 14.15 19.51
N ILE A 42 6.98 14.96 19.85
CA ILE A 42 6.79 16.29 19.25
C ILE A 42 8.02 17.16 19.48
N GLN A 43 8.55 17.21 20.71
CA GLN A 43 9.75 18.01 21.00
C GLN A 43 10.97 17.52 20.21
N ASN A 44 11.15 16.20 20.08
CA ASN A 44 12.21 15.63 19.24
C ASN A 44 12.02 16.00 17.77
N TYR A 45 10.80 15.95 17.24
CA TYR A 45 10.49 16.34 15.87
C TYR A 45 10.84 17.81 15.62
N VAL A 46 10.44 18.71 16.53
CA VAL A 46 10.76 20.14 16.44
C VAL A 46 12.27 20.35 16.39
N GLN A 47 13.03 19.65 17.25
CA GLN A 47 14.49 19.76 17.24
C GLN A 47 15.09 19.22 15.92
N LEU A 48 14.62 18.07 15.44
CA LEU A 48 15.08 17.47 14.19
C LEU A 48 14.75 18.33 12.96
N ILE A 49 13.61 19.03 12.96
CA ILE A 49 13.25 20.02 11.91
C ILE A 49 14.27 21.17 11.90
N LYS A 50 14.60 21.71 13.09
CA LYS A 50 15.62 22.77 13.24
C LYS A 50 16.99 22.29 12.76
N ASP A 51 17.39 21.09 13.15
CA ASP A 51 18.69 20.51 12.79
C ASP A 51 18.80 20.20 11.28
N ALA A 52 17.70 19.78 10.65
CA ALA A 52 17.62 19.58 9.20
C ALA A 52 17.75 20.91 8.46
N ALA A 53 17.03 21.94 8.89
CA ALA A 53 17.10 23.27 8.29
C ALA A 53 18.49 23.92 8.48
N ALA A 54 19.14 23.70 9.62
CA ALA A 54 20.52 24.15 9.86
C ALA A 54 21.54 23.48 8.91
N GLN A 55 21.19 22.31 8.36
CA GLN A 55 21.94 21.62 7.31
C GLN A 55 21.43 21.97 5.89
N ASN A 56 20.65 23.04 5.76
CA ASN A 56 20.08 23.57 4.52
C ASN A 56 19.12 22.60 3.81
N ALA A 57 18.47 21.69 4.53
CA ALA A 57 17.46 20.81 3.96
C ALA A 57 16.25 21.62 3.46
N ASP A 58 15.78 21.29 2.25
CA ASP A 58 14.55 21.82 1.66
C ASP A 58 13.32 21.08 2.20
N ILE A 59 13.48 19.79 2.51
CA ILE A 59 12.42 18.91 3.02
C ILE A 59 12.98 17.95 4.09
N VAL A 60 12.18 17.67 5.12
CA VAL A 60 12.45 16.61 6.12
C VAL A 60 11.27 15.65 6.21
N VAL A 61 11.55 14.35 6.16
CA VAL A 61 10.56 13.26 6.23
C VAL A 61 10.70 12.49 7.53
N PHE A 62 9.58 12.28 8.21
CA PHE A 62 9.49 11.49 9.44
C PHE A 62 8.81 10.13 9.23
N PRO A 63 9.09 9.14 10.09
CA PRO A 63 8.55 7.80 9.91
C PRO A 63 7.06 7.63 10.19
N GLU A 64 6.54 6.50 9.74
CA GLU A 64 5.19 6.01 10.00
C GLU A 64 4.94 5.81 11.52
N MET A 65 3.78 6.28 11.99
CA MET A 65 3.17 5.97 13.29
C MET A 65 4.11 6.12 14.51
N THR A 66 4.99 7.11 14.46
CA THR A 66 5.95 7.46 15.52
C THR A 66 5.56 8.70 16.33
N LEU A 67 4.55 9.47 15.89
CA LEU A 67 4.11 10.69 16.58
C LEU A 67 2.96 10.45 17.60
N ASN A 68 1.77 10.06 17.14
CA ASN A 68 0.54 9.95 17.96
C ASN A 68 -0.20 8.61 17.78
N ARG A 69 0.47 7.48 18.09
CA ARG A 69 -0.02 6.13 17.75
C ARG A 69 -1.27 5.65 18.51
N ARG A 70 -1.64 6.26 19.65
CA ARG A 70 -2.78 5.78 20.45
C ARG A 70 -4.09 6.39 19.94
N GLN A 71 -5.17 5.63 19.99
CA GLN A 71 -6.50 6.10 19.60
C GLN A 71 -6.95 7.38 20.32
N SER A 72 -6.66 7.49 21.62
CA SER A 72 -6.94 8.69 22.41
C SER A 72 -6.12 9.93 22.02
N GLN A 73 -5.14 9.79 21.12
CA GLN A 73 -4.26 10.86 20.65
C GLN A 73 -4.49 11.18 19.16
N SER A 74 -5.51 10.58 18.55
CA SER A 74 -5.83 10.80 17.13
C SER A 74 -6.25 12.26 16.90
N ILE A 75 -5.87 12.82 15.76
CA ILE A 75 -6.14 14.24 15.44
C ILE A 75 -6.85 14.37 14.09
N SER A 76 -7.63 15.44 13.90
CA SER A 76 -8.31 15.72 12.63
C SER A 76 -7.39 16.48 11.68
N VAL A 77 -7.47 16.17 10.37
CA VAL A 77 -6.78 16.89 9.29
C VAL A 77 -7.80 17.31 8.22
N PRO A 78 -8.58 18.38 8.44
CA PRO A 78 -9.76 18.72 7.64
C PRO A 78 -9.42 19.48 6.35
N ILE A 79 -8.80 18.81 5.36
CA ILE A 79 -8.29 19.44 4.11
C ILE A 79 -9.38 20.11 3.25
N TYR A 80 -10.62 19.62 3.29
CA TYR A 80 -11.76 20.20 2.58
C TYR A 80 -12.55 21.23 3.42
N GLY A 81 -12.30 21.28 4.72
CA GLY A 81 -12.93 22.16 5.70
C GLY A 81 -11.99 23.27 6.15
N LEU A 82 -11.70 23.32 7.45
CA LEU A 82 -10.90 24.40 8.06
C LEU A 82 -9.56 24.65 7.36
N LEU A 83 -8.85 23.62 6.93
CA LEU A 83 -7.55 23.79 6.25
C LEU A 83 -7.68 24.41 4.86
N LYS A 84 -8.86 24.42 4.25
CA LYS A 84 -9.11 25.14 3.00
C LYS A 84 -9.17 26.66 3.21
N GLU A 85 -9.74 27.10 4.33
CA GLU A 85 -9.89 28.53 4.67
C GLU A 85 -8.68 29.07 5.44
N TYR A 86 -8.16 28.29 6.39
CA TYR A 86 -7.04 28.63 7.26
C TYR A 86 -5.90 27.62 7.10
N PRO A 87 -5.22 27.57 5.96
CA PRO A 87 -4.29 26.50 5.62
C PRO A 87 -3.05 26.40 6.50
N ILE A 88 -2.72 27.45 7.28
CA ILE A 88 -1.54 27.53 8.14
C ILE A 88 -1.96 27.41 9.61
N PRO A 89 -1.85 26.23 10.23
CA PRO A 89 -2.17 26.03 11.65
C PRO A 89 -1.42 26.96 12.60
N ALA A 90 -0.15 27.25 12.34
CA ALA A 90 0.67 28.14 13.17
C ALA A 90 0.10 29.57 13.33
N LEU A 91 -0.70 30.04 12.36
CA LEU A 91 -1.32 31.37 12.41
C LEU A 91 -2.74 31.35 13.00
N ASN A 92 -3.29 30.15 13.24
CA ASN A 92 -4.67 29.94 13.65
C ASN A 92 -4.73 28.86 14.75
N ALA A 93 -3.88 29.01 15.77
CA ALA A 93 -3.65 27.97 16.78
C ALA A 93 -4.93 27.48 17.48
N ASP A 94 -5.88 28.39 17.74
CA ASP A 94 -7.14 28.09 18.41
C ASP A 94 -8.08 27.17 17.59
N LEU A 95 -7.82 26.99 16.29
CA LEU A 95 -8.64 26.17 15.40
C LEU A 95 -8.13 24.73 15.23
N TYR A 96 -6.90 24.44 15.65
CA TYR A 96 -6.22 23.18 15.32
C TYR A 96 -5.66 22.49 16.54
N ASN A 97 -5.42 21.18 16.39
CA ASN A 97 -4.73 20.42 17.42
C ASN A 97 -3.27 20.88 17.58
N ASP A 98 -2.79 20.91 18.82
CA ASP A 98 -1.43 21.33 19.19
C ASP A 98 -0.32 20.65 18.38
N ILE A 99 -0.51 19.38 17.96
CA ILE A 99 0.44 18.67 17.09
C ILE A 99 0.61 19.41 15.76
N LEU A 100 -0.49 19.73 15.07
CA LEU A 100 -0.43 20.45 13.79
C LEU A 100 0.10 21.87 13.97
N VAL A 101 -0.32 22.56 15.02
CA VAL A 101 0.15 23.93 15.33
C VAL A 101 1.66 23.95 15.58
N THR A 102 2.16 22.98 16.36
CA THR A 102 3.58 22.90 16.73
C THR A 102 4.45 22.55 15.52
N ILE A 103 4.05 21.55 14.72
CA ILE A 103 4.79 21.17 13.51
C ILE A 103 4.71 22.26 12.44
N SER A 104 3.55 22.90 12.26
CA SER A 104 3.38 24.06 11.38
C SER A 104 4.29 25.21 11.78
N SER A 105 4.40 25.51 13.08
CA SER A 105 5.29 26.54 13.60
C SER A 105 6.75 26.20 13.32
N ALA A 106 7.16 24.96 13.59
CA ALA A 106 8.53 24.50 13.32
C ALA A 106 8.87 24.55 11.83
N ALA A 107 7.96 24.12 10.95
CA ALA A 107 8.12 24.21 9.50
C ALA A 107 8.30 25.68 9.05
N ARG A 108 7.46 26.58 9.58
CA ARG A 108 7.46 28.02 9.24
C ARG A 108 8.69 28.77 9.74
N GLU A 109 9.07 28.56 11.00
CA GLU A 109 10.22 29.24 11.62
C GLU A 109 11.54 28.87 10.96
N ASN A 110 11.65 27.64 10.47
CA ASN A 110 12.82 27.12 9.78
C ASN A 110 12.67 27.15 8.25
N ALA A 111 11.47 27.53 7.79
CA ALA A 111 11.04 27.63 6.42
C ALA A 111 11.47 26.40 5.57
N ILE A 112 11.06 25.22 6.02
CA ILE A 112 11.39 23.89 5.47
C ILE A 112 10.10 23.10 5.22
N TYR A 113 10.06 22.27 4.17
CA TYR A 113 8.95 21.33 3.98
C TYR A 113 9.05 20.21 5.02
N VAL A 114 7.93 19.83 5.62
CA VAL A 114 7.89 18.77 6.64
C VAL A 114 6.84 17.74 6.26
N VAL A 115 7.23 16.47 6.23
CA VAL A 115 6.30 15.35 6.02
C VAL A 115 6.27 14.53 7.29
N ILE A 116 5.08 14.46 7.91
CA ILE A 116 4.82 13.64 9.09
C ILE A 116 3.82 12.55 8.77
N ASN A 117 3.85 11.48 9.56
CA ASN A 117 2.80 10.49 9.57
C ASN A 117 2.16 10.44 10.96
N ILE A 118 0.82 10.36 10.97
CA ILE A 118 0.00 10.47 12.17
C ILE A 118 -1.13 9.46 12.17
N GLN A 119 -1.69 9.24 13.34
CA GLN A 119 -3.03 8.70 13.46
C GLN A 119 -4.07 9.81 13.29
N GLU A 120 -4.80 9.76 12.19
CA GLU A 120 -5.89 10.68 11.88
C GLU A 120 -7.21 10.14 12.45
N VAL A 121 -8.09 11.04 12.89
CA VAL A 121 -9.50 10.76 13.16
C VAL A 121 -10.38 11.65 12.28
N MET A 122 -11.42 11.06 11.71
CA MET A 122 -12.43 11.76 10.91
C MET A 122 -13.81 11.38 11.44
N ASN A 123 -14.54 12.36 11.99
CA ASN A 123 -15.94 12.17 12.38
C ASN A 123 -16.85 12.59 11.22
N CYS A 124 -17.62 11.66 10.66
CA CYS A 124 -18.50 11.94 9.52
C CYS A 124 -19.66 12.89 9.80
N GLU A 125 -19.95 13.21 11.07
CA GLU A 125 -20.90 14.28 11.39
C GLU A 125 -20.33 15.68 11.09
N ASP A 126 -19.01 15.82 11.02
CA ASP A 126 -18.29 17.09 10.84
C ASP A 126 -17.08 16.90 9.89
N ALA A 127 -17.36 16.36 8.71
CA ALA A 127 -16.36 16.07 7.67
C ALA A 127 -16.82 16.59 6.30
N PRO A 128 -16.95 17.92 6.11
CA PRO A 128 -17.46 18.49 4.87
C PRO A 128 -16.58 18.12 3.69
N GLY A 129 -17.18 17.56 2.63
CA GLY A 129 -16.48 17.17 1.40
C GLY A 129 -15.66 15.88 1.50
N GLU A 130 -15.60 15.23 2.66
CA GLU A 130 -15.00 13.90 2.80
C GLU A 130 -15.97 12.80 2.34
N GLU A 131 -15.42 11.66 1.93
CA GLU A 131 -16.22 10.46 1.71
C GLU A 131 -16.63 9.87 3.06
N CYS A 132 -17.93 9.78 3.27
CA CYS A 132 -18.53 9.26 4.49
C CYS A 132 -19.59 8.20 4.13
N PRO A 133 -19.16 6.94 3.92
CA PRO A 133 -20.06 5.84 3.60
C PRO A 133 -21.08 5.60 4.73
N GLU A 134 -20.65 5.82 5.98
CA GLU A 134 -21.49 5.70 7.17
C GLU A 134 -21.29 6.90 8.10
N LYS A 135 -22.34 7.27 8.86
CA LYS A 135 -22.28 8.32 9.89
C LYS A 135 -21.56 7.83 11.15
N LYS A 136 -20.26 7.52 11.02
CA LYS A 136 -19.41 7.09 12.13
C LYS A 136 -18.06 7.80 12.14
N THR A 137 -17.23 7.46 13.13
CA THR A 137 -15.85 7.93 13.21
C THR A 137 -14.91 6.91 12.59
N TYR A 138 -14.08 7.39 11.66
CA TYR A 138 -13.02 6.60 11.02
C TYR A 138 -11.64 7.01 11.55
N TYR A 139 -10.72 6.06 11.59
CA TYR A 139 -9.34 6.27 12.02
C TYR A 139 -8.39 5.84 10.92
N PHE A 140 -7.44 6.69 10.55
CA PHE A 140 -6.56 6.42 9.42
C PHE A 140 -5.09 6.51 9.84
N ASN A 141 -4.26 5.78 9.10
CA ASN A 141 -2.82 5.98 9.07
C ASN A 141 -2.52 6.97 7.94
N THR A 142 -2.03 8.15 8.29
CA THR A 142 -2.09 9.32 7.39
C THR A 142 -0.78 10.08 7.33
N ASN A 143 -0.27 10.31 6.12
CA ASN A 143 0.76 11.30 5.86
C ASN A 143 0.14 12.70 5.76
N VAL A 144 0.83 13.69 6.32
CA VAL A 144 0.48 15.11 6.21
C VAL A 144 1.71 15.88 5.75
N VAL A 145 1.55 16.72 4.74
CA VAL A 145 2.62 17.52 4.14
C VAL A 145 2.43 18.97 4.49
N LEU A 146 3.46 19.58 5.09
CA LEU A 146 3.52 21.01 5.40
C LEU A 146 4.56 21.69 4.53
N ASN A 147 4.21 22.85 3.96
CA ASN A 147 5.15 23.67 3.19
C ASN A 147 6.00 24.60 4.07
N ARG A 148 6.85 25.42 3.45
CA ARG A 148 7.77 26.34 4.16
C ARG A 148 7.06 27.43 4.97
N GLU A 149 5.82 27.76 4.64
CA GLU A 149 5.01 28.72 5.40
C GLU A 149 4.29 28.04 6.58
N GLY A 150 4.42 26.72 6.73
CA GLY A 150 3.69 25.91 7.69
C GLY A 150 2.27 25.57 7.23
N ALA A 151 1.92 25.79 5.96
CA ALA A 151 0.62 25.42 5.43
C ALA A 151 0.52 23.91 5.23
N VAL A 152 -0.58 23.27 5.61
CA VAL A 152 -0.88 21.90 5.21
C VAL A 152 -1.32 21.92 3.75
N ILE A 153 -0.54 21.28 2.88
CA ILE A 153 -0.75 21.32 1.43
C ILE A 153 -1.20 20.01 0.83
N ASP A 154 -0.99 18.89 1.54
CA ASP A 154 -1.44 17.57 1.08
C ASP A 154 -1.63 16.58 2.24
N ARG A 155 -2.47 15.57 2.01
CA ARG A 155 -2.80 14.50 2.96
C ARG A 155 -3.04 13.19 2.21
N TYR A 156 -2.33 12.13 2.60
CA TYR A 156 -2.51 10.79 2.04
C TYR A 156 -2.85 9.79 3.14
N ARG A 157 -3.96 9.05 2.96
CA ARG A 157 -4.38 7.95 3.84
C ARG A 157 -3.87 6.64 3.26
N LYS A 158 -3.27 5.79 4.10
CA LYS A 158 -2.72 4.49 3.70
C LYS A 158 -3.79 3.62 3.04
N ILE A 159 -3.47 3.06 1.87
CA ILE A 159 -4.38 2.20 1.10
C ILE A 159 -4.23 0.75 1.59
N ASN A 160 -2.99 0.27 1.72
CA ASN A 160 -2.70 -1.14 2.00
C ASN A 160 -2.24 -1.33 3.44
N LEU A 161 -3.17 -1.69 4.33
CA LEU A 161 -2.88 -1.93 5.76
C LEU A 161 -2.10 -3.24 6.00
N PHE A 162 -1.22 -3.25 7.01
CA PHE A 162 -0.44 -4.43 7.43
C PHE A 162 -0.83 -4.88 8.85
N GLY A 163 -2.01 -5.50 8.99
CA GLY A 163 -2.52 -5.96 10.29
C GLY A 163 -2.95 -4.82 11.24
N GLU A 164 -3.25 -3.63 10.70
CA GLU A 164 -3.65 -2.44 11.45
C GLU A 164 -5.15 -2.44 11.79
N TYR A 165 -5.64 -3.46 12.50
CA TYR A 165 -7.08 -3.72 12.73
C TYR A 165 -7.89 -2.57 13.35
N THR A 166 -7.25 -1.58 13.98
CA THR A 166 -7.95 -0.42 14.56
C THR A 166 -7.95 0.80 13.64
N ARG A 167 -7.53 0.65 12.38
CA ARG A 167 -7.54 1.69 11.35
C ARG A 167 -8.33 1.21 10.15
N THR A 168 -8.87 2.17 9.44
CA THR A 168 -9.57 1.98 8.17
C THR A 168 -8.59 2.25 7.03
N PRO A 169 -8.59 1.44 5.95
CA PRO A 169 -7.90 1.82 4.72
C PRO A 169 -8.51 3.11 4.15
N ALA A 170 -7.81 3.79 3.24
CA ALA A 170 -8.39 4.93 2.52
C ALA A 170 -9.76 4.56 1.92
N LEU A 171 -10.80 5.30 2.30
CA LEU A 171 -12.16 5.10 1.78
C LEU A 171 -12.22 5.36 0.27
N LYS A 172 -11.49 6.41 -0.15
CA LYS A 172 -11.21 6.73 -1.55
C LYS A 172 -9.70 6.64 -1.79
N PRO A 173 -9.19 5.57 -2.43
CA PRO A 173 -7.79 5.49 -2.80
C PRO A 173 -7.43 6.61 -3.80
N ASP A 174 -6.60 7.56 -3.37
CA ASP A 174 -6.05 8.63 -4.21
C ASP A 174 -4.52 8.56 -4.19
N LEU A 175 -3.91 8.96 -5.31
CA LEU A 175 -2.46 8.95 -5.47
C LEU A 175 -1.90 10.24 -4.86
N GLY A 176 -1.48 10.16 -3.59
CA GLY A 176 -0.98 11.32 -2.85
C GLY A 176 0.22 11.97 -3.54
N ASP A 177 0.07 13.24 -3.93
CA ASP A 177 1.13 14.00 -4.60
C ASP A 177 1.04 15.51 -4.34
N PHE A 178 2.17 16.20 -4.37
CA PHE A 178 2.24 17.65 -4.22
C PHE A 178 3.45 18.24 -4.95
N THR A 179 3.38 19.56 -5.23
CA THR A 179 4.47 20.30 -5.89
C THR A 179 5.10 21.29 -4.93
N THR A 180 6.43 21.41 -5.01
CA THR A 180 7.23 22.30 -4.16
C THR A 180 7.61 23.60 -4.87
N ASP A 181 7.99 24.62 -4.09
CA ASP A 181 8.51 25.90 -4.58
C ASP A 181 9.86 25.78 -5.32
N PHE A 182 10.59 24.69 -5.08
CA PHE A 182 11.84 24.36 -5.76
C PHE A 182 11.66 23.45 -6.99
N GLY A 183 10.44 23.35 -7.51
CA GLY A 183 10.16 22.73 -8.81
C GLY A 183 10.17 21.20 -8.82
N VAL A 184 10.13 20.55 -7.65
CA VAL A 184 9.99 19.09 -7.55
C VAL A 184 8.56 18.74 -7.21
N ARG A 185 7.96 17.82 -8.00
CA ARG A 185 6.70 17.16 -7.69
C ARG A 185 6.99 15.83 -7.01
N PHE A 186 6.46 15.65 -5.81
CA PHE A 186 6.60 14.43 -5.03
C PHE A 186 5.31 13.63 -5.05
N GLY A 187 5.44 12.32 -5.22
CA GLY A 187 4.43 11.35 -4.80
C GLY A 187 4.77 10.83 -3.42
N HIS A 188 3.79 10.36 -2.66
CA HIS A 188 4.06 9.76 -1.35
C HIS A 188 3.04 8.70 -0.98
N PHE A 189 3.55 7.65 -0.33
CA PHE A 189 2.77 6.53 0.14
C PHE A 189 3.45 5.87 1.34
N ILE A 190 2.77 4.92 2.00
CA ILE A 190 3.14 4.51 3.35
C ILE A 190 3.47 3.02 3.39
N CYS A 191 4.71 2.69 3.75
CA CYS A 191 5.12 1.36 4.19
C CYS A 191 4.64 0.22 3.28
N PHE A 192 3.68 -0.58 3.73
CA PHE A 192 3.19 -1.76 3.03
C PHE A 192 2.54 -1.46 1.67
N ASP A 193 2.19 -0.19 1.40
CA ASP A 193 1.84 0.28 0.05
C ASP A 193 2.90 -0.09 -1.02
N LEU A 194 4.18 -0.18 -0.63
CA LEU A 194 5.28 -0.60 -1.51
C LEU A 194 5.07 -1.97 -2.17
N MET A 195 4.30 -2.85 -1.52
CA MET A 195 4.08 -4.23 -1.98
C MET A 195 2.99 -4.36 -3.06
N PHE A 196 2.30 -3.27 -3.39
CA PHE A 196 1.10 -3.27 -4.24
C PHE A 196 1.25 -2.34 -5.45
N GLN A 197 0.50 -2.65 -6.51
CA GLN A 197 0.47 -1.84 -7.72
C GLN A 197 -0.03 -0.42 -7.42
N ILE A 198 -1.09 -0.32 -6.62
CA ILE A 198 -1.65 0.94 -6.13
C ILE A 198 -1.17 1.15 -4.68
N PRO A 199 -0.46 2.25 -4.36
CA PRO A 199 -0.01 3.31 -5.26
C PRO A 199 1.40 3.10 -5.83
N ALA A 200 2.18 2.12 -5.36
CA ALA A 200 3.63 2.15 -5.51
C ALA A 200 4.13 2.04 -6.96
N ILE A 201 3.42 1.35 -7.84
CA ILE A 201 3.75 1.31 -9.28
C ILE A 201 2.96 2.38 -10.03
N GLN A 202 1.70 2.57 -9.64
CA GLN A 202 0.79 3.49 -10.30
C GLN A 202 1.26 4.95 -10.22
N THR A 203 1.66 5.44 -9.05
CA THR A 203 2.07 6.84 -8.84
C THR A 203 3.19 7.27 -9.79
N PRO A 204 4.37 6.63 -9.81
CA PRO A 204 5.45 7.04 -10.71
C PRO A 204 5.08 6.91 -12.19
N GLN A 205 4.40 5.84 -12.60
CA GLN A 205 4.10 5.58 -14.02
C GLN A 205 2.93 6.41 -14.56
N LYS A 206 1.81 6.47 -13.83
CA LYS A 206 0.61 7.21 -14.25
C LYS A 206 0.80 8.73 -14.16
N LEU A 207 1.47 9.21 -13.11
CA LEU A 207 1.64 10.66 -12.87
C LEU A 207 2.95 11.20 -13.42
N ASN A 208 3.83 10.34 -13.95
CA ASN A 208 5.19 10.69 -14.41
C ASN A 208 6.00 11.41 -13.31
N ILE A 209 5.90 10.88 -12.08
CA ILE A 209 6.59 11.42 -10.90
C ILE A 209 7.88 10.64 -10.67
N THR A 210 8.97 11.38 -10.47
CA THR A 210 10.31 10.80 -10.28
C THR A 210 10.87 10.99 -8.88
N ASN A 211 10.08 11.55 -7.95
CA ASN A 211 10.48 11.78 -6.57
C ASN A 211 9.39 11.24 -5.65
N ILE A 212 9.74 10.30 -4.77
CA ILE A 212 8.82 9.57 -3.92
C ILE A 212 9.24 9.72 -2.46
N ILE A 213 8.27 10.00 -1.59
CA ILE A 213 8.44 10.05 -0.13
C ILE A 213 7.78 8.81 0.49
N PHE A 214 8.50 8.17 1.41
CA PHE A 214 8.13 6.87 1.97
C PHE A 214 8.33 6.80 3.49
N PRO A 215 7.38 7.30 4.29
CA PRO A 215 7.31 7.03 5.71
C PRO A 215 7.01 5.54 5.96
N THR A 216 7.76 4.90 6.86
CA THR A 216 7.60 3.46 7.07
C THR A 216 7.96 2.98 8.47
N MET A 217 7.22 2.00 8.97
CA MET A 217 7.57 1.11 10.07
C MET A 217 7.75 -0.29 9.48
N TRP A 218 8.84 -0.45 8.71
CA TRP A 218 9.09 -1.66 7.92
C TRP A 218 9.65 -2.80 8.77
N PHE A 219 9.01 -3.97 8.76
CA PHE A 219 9.53 -5.15 9.45
C PHE A 219 10.38 -5.99 8.51
N SER A 220 11.71 -5.88 8.64
CA SER A 220 12.65 -6.49 7.71
C SER A 220 12.58 -8.03 7.71
N GLU A 221 12.50 -8.60 6.51
CA GLU A 221 12.43 -10.04 6.24
C GLU A 221 13.42 -10.46 5.16
N MET A 222 14.28 -11.43 5.48
CA MET A 222 15.20 -12.02 4.53
C MET A 222 14.49 -13.08 3.67
N PRO A 223 14.88 -13.26 2.40
CA PRO A 223 16.06 -12.67 1.78
C PRO A 223 15.79 -11.45 0.87
N TYR A 224 14.54 -11.00 0.74
CA TYR A 224 14.17 -10.00 -0.28
C TYR A 224 13.72 -8.65 0.29
N LEU A 225 13.24 -8.62 1.54
CA LEU A 225 12.46 -7.52 2.10
C LEU A 225 13.14 -6.93 3.32
N THR A 226 14.46 -6.88 3.35
CA THR A 226 15.13 -5.98 4.30
C THR A 226 14.92 -4.54 3.85
N ALA A 227 14.70 -3.62 4.79
CA ALA A 227 14.24 -2.27 4.47
C ALA A 227 15.15 -1.57 3.44
N VAL A 228 16.45 -1.45 3.72
CA VAL A 228 17.39 -0.76 2.81
C VAL A 228 17.61 -1.48 1.47
N GLU A 229 17.39 -2.80 1.42
CA GLU A 229 17.49 -3.60 0.20
C GLU A 229 16.31 -3.33 -0.74
N ILE A 230 15.08 -3.47 -0.25
CA ILE A 230 13.89 -3.28 -1.09
C ILE A 230 13.71 -1.81 -1.47
N GLN A 231 14.04 -0.87 -0.57
CA GLN A 231 14.01 0.57 -0.87
C GLN A 231 14.98 0.93 -2.01
N GLN A 232 16.21 0.41 -1.99
CA GLN A 232 17.17 0.62 -3.08
C GLN A 232 16.71 -0.06 -4.37
N GLY A 233 16.22 -1.31 -4.29
CA GLY A 233 15.71 -2.06 -5.42
C GLY A 233 14.56 -1.33 -6.13
N TYR A 234 13.59 -0.84 -5.35
CA TYR A 234 12.46 -0.05 -5.86
C TYR A 234 12.92 1.25 -6.52
N ALA A 235 13.78 2.03 -5.86
CA ALA A 235 14.30 3.28 -6.41
C ALA A 235 15.01 3.07 -7.76
N ALA A 236 15.79 2.01 -7.89
CA ALA A 236 16.50 1.66 -9.11
C ALA A 236 15.55 1.16 -10.22
N GLN A 237 14.56 0.32 -9.89
CA GLN A 237 13.62 -0.24 -10.85
C GLN A 237 12.68 0.82 -11.40
N MET A 238 12.11 1.66 -10.54
CA MET A 238 11.20 2.75 -10.95
C MET A 238 11.96 3.98 -11.46
N ASN A 239 13.30 4.00 -11.35
CA ASN A 239 14.16 5.13 -11.67
C ASN A 239 13.70 6.44 -11.00
N VAL A 240 13.49 6.39 -9.68
CA VAL A 240 13.02 7.51 -8.87
C VAL A 240 14.04 7.91 -7.80
N ASN A 241 13.99 9.16 -7.36
CA ASN A 241 14.49 9.53 -6.04
C ASN A 241 13.52 9.03 -4.98
N PHE A 242 14.03 8.40 -3.93
CA PHE A 242 13.22 7.77 -2.91
C PHE A 242 13.69 8.21 -1.51
N LEU A 243 12.82 8.89 -0.77
CA LEU A 243 13.07 9.43 0.56
C LEU A 243 12.38 8.54 1.60
N ALA A 244 13.09 7.53 2.11
CA ALA A 244 12.56 6.57 3.07
C ALA A 244 12.91 6.97 4.51
N ALA A 245 11.88 7.19 5.34
CA ALA A 245 12.03 7.49 6.77
C ALA A 245 11.43 6.35 7.60
N GLY A 246 12.30 5.64 8.31
CA GLY A 246 12.03 4.39 9.00
C GLY A 246 11.86 4.54 10.51
N ALA A 247 10.85 3.88 11.07
CA ALA A 247 10.70 3.77 12.51
C ALA A 247 11.67 2.73 13.06
N ASN A 248 12.31 3.05 14.17
CA ASN A 248 13.34 2.24 14.78
C ASN A 248 12.81 1.51 16.03
N ASN A 249 12.73 0.19 15.89
CA ASN A 249 12.50 -0.79 16.94
C ASN A 249 13.16 -2.11 16.52
N VAL A 250 14.46 -2.23 16.81
CA VAL A 250 15.29 -3.36 16.40
C VAL A 250 14.82 -4.72 16.93
N ARG A 251 14.02 -4.74 18.00
CA ARG A 251 13.48 -5.98 18.61
C ARG A 251 12.47 -6.69 17.72
N VAL A 252 11.83 -5.96 16.81
CA VAL A 252 10.84 -6.50 15.87
C VAL A 252 11.33 -6.41 14.41
N GLY A 253 12.59 -6.04 14.21
CA GLY A 253 13.18 -5.86 12.88
C GLY A 253 12.73 -4.58 12.17
N SER A 254 12.22 -3.60 12.93
CA SER A 254 11.88 -2.27 12.40
C SER A 254 13.09 -1.36 12.46
N THR A 255 13.73 -1.14 11.31
CA THR A 255 14.80 -0.18 11.10
C THR A 255 15.08 -0.12 9.60
N GLY A 256 15.61 0.99 9.11
CA GLY A 256 16.02 1.11 7.72
C GLY A 256 15.46 2.38 7.11
N SER A 257 16.36 3.35 6.94
CA SER A 257 16.05 4.66 6.37
C SER A 257 17.08 5.01 5.31
N GLY A 258 16.72 5.86 4.35
CA GLY A 258 17.67 6.30 3.35
C GLY A 258 17.13 7.25 2.30
N ILE A 259 18.05 7.87 1.59
CA ILE A 259 17.81 8.72 0.43
C ILE A 259 18.48 8.01 -0.75
N TYR A 260 17.67 7.59 -1.71
CA TYR A 260 18.12 6.84 -2.89
C TYR A 260 17.87 7.66 -4.15
N SER A 261 18.70 7.48 -5.19
CA SER A 261 18.54 8.18 -6.47
C SER A 261 18.71 7.24 -7.65
N GLY A 262 17.59 6.68 -8.12
CA GLY A 262 17.55 5.79 -9.27
C GLY A 262 18.63 4.69 -9.20
N LYS A 263 19.33 4.49 -10.32
CA LYS A 263 20.41 3.51 -10.43
C LYS A 263 21.72 3.91 -9.72
N ALA A 264 21.84 5.13 -9.20
CA ALA A 264 22.99 5.52 -8.38
C ALA A 264 22.93 4.89 -6.97
N GLY A 265 21.75 4.41 -6.55
CA GLY A 265 21.54 3.75 -5.26
C GLY A 265 21.46 4.74 -4.09
N ALA A 266 21.88 4.29 -2.91
CA ALA A 266 21.83 5.09 -1.68
C ALA A 266 22.84 6.26 -1.70
N LEU A 267 22.32 7.48 -1.69
CA LEU A 267 23.10 8.70 -1.41
C LEU A 267 23.47 8.77 0.07
N ILE A 268 22.57 8.30 0.92
CA ILE A 268 22.80 7.99 2.33
C ILE A 268 21.77 6.95 2.78
N SER A 269 22.15 6.01 3.61
CA SER A 269 21.21 5.06 4.20
C SER A 269 21.73 4.52 5.53
N LEU A 270 20.84 4.02 6.37
CA LEU A 270 21.15 3.42 7.65
C LEU A 270 20.24 2.22 7.87
N MET A 271 20.85 1.11 8.26
CA MET A 271 20.18 -0.06 8.83
C MET A 271 20.73 -0.19 10.24
N ALA A 272 19.99 0.26 11.26
CA ALA A 272 20.55 0.40 12.60
C ALA A 272 20.55 -0.94 13.37
N GLY A 273 21.68 -1.28 13.98
CA GLY A 273 21.78 -2.49 14.82
C GLY A 273 21.19 -2.34 16.22
N ALA A 274 21.07 -1.10 16.70
CA ALA A 274 20.59 -0.76 18.04
C ALA A 274 19.49 0.31 17.98
N PRO A 275 18.69 0.46 19.07
CA PRO A 275 17.74 1.54 19.20
C PRO A 275 18.40 2.90 18.96
N THR A 276 17.86 3.68 18.01
CA THR A 276 18.46 4.98 17.66
C THR A 276 17.48 5.93 17.00
N THR A 277 17.75 7.23 17.18
CA THR A 277 17.18 8.32 16.39
C THR A 277 18.30 9.01 15.62
N ARG A 278 18.20 9.08 14.30
CA ARG A 278 19.23 9.63 13.41
C ARG A 278 18.64 10.48 12.31
N LEU A 279 19.15 11.70 12.17
CA LEU A 279 18.90 12.59 11.04
C LEU A 279 19.92 12.31 9.94
N MET A 280 19.45 12.02 8.73
CA MET A 280 20.31 11.81 7.56
C MET A 280 19.97 12.85 6.50
N VAL A 281 20.98 13.60 6.05
CA VAL A 281 20.83 14.69 5.08
C VAL A 281 21.71 14.42 3.87
N ALA A 282 21.15 14.57 2.67
CA ALA A 282 21.89 14.45 1.42
C ALA A 282 21.38 15.42 0.36
N ARG A 283 22.28 15.83 -0.54
CA ARG A 283 21.92 16.54 -1.77
C ARG A 283 21.40 15.53 -2.79
N VAL A 284 20.22 15.77 -3.32
CA VAL A 284 19.49 14.88 -4.25
C VAL A 284 19.40 15.55 -5.61
N PRO A 285 19.85 14.91 -6.70
CA PRO A 285 19.66 15.46 -8.04
C PRO A 285 18.18 15.42 -8.41
N LYS A 286 17.64 16.47 -9.03
CA LYS A 286 16.22 16.47 -9.45
C LYS A 286 15.91 15.45 -10.53
N VAL A 287 16.94 15.05 -11.30
CA VAL A 287 16.88 13.94 -12.24
C VAL A 287 17.53 12.71 -11.57
N PRO A 288 16.77 11.64 -11.30
CA PRO A 288 17.29 10.46 -10.63
C PRO A 288 18.54 9.90 -11.31
N GLY A 289 19.53 9.51 -10.50
CA GLY A 289 20.79 8.94 -10.96
C GLY A 289 21.83 9.94 -11.47
N GLN A 290 21.48 11.21 -11.73
CA GLN A 290 22.43 12.25 -12.17
C GLN A 290 23.20 12.88 -11.01
N VAL A 291 23.94 12.06 -10.28
CA VAL A 291 24.72 12.50 -9.12
C VAL A 291 26.03 13.14 -9.60
N THR A 292 26.19 14.44 -9.37
CA THR A 292 27.39 15.20 -9.78
C THR A 292 28.41 15.36 -8.65
N ASP A 293 27.93 15.40 -7.41
CA ASP A 293 28.75 15.69 -6.23
C ASP A 293 29.05 14.41 -5.43
N SER A 294 30.10 14.44 -4.62
CA SER A 294 30.35 13.39 -3.63
C SER A 294 29.22 13.34 -2.60
N TYR A 295 28.76 12.14 -2.27
CA TYR A 295 27.70 11.89 -1.30
C TYR A 295 28.19 11.00 -0.15
N PRO A 296 27.53 11.03 1.03
CA PRO A 296 27.97 10.28 2.21
C PRO A 296 28.04 8.75 2.01
N GLY A 297 27.07 8.19 1.29
CA GLY A 297 26.87 6.76 1.14
C GLY A 297 26.27 6.11 2.39
N PRO A 298 26.13 4.77 2.39
CA PRO A 298 25.58 4.05 3.53
C PRO A 298 26.40 4.23 4.81
N ILE A 299 25.72 4.42 5.93
CA ILE A 299 26.28 4.48 7.28
C ILE A 299 26.30 3.06 7.84
N TYR A 300 27.50 2.54 8.09
CA TYR A 300 27.67 1.21 8.65
C TYR A 300 27.88 1.31 10.16
N ASP A 301 26.94 0.75 10.93
CA ASP A 301 27.20 0.43 12.34
C ASP A 301 28.25 -0.69 12.44
N ASP A 302 28.91 -0.78 13.59
CA ASP A 302 29.78 -1.90 13.89
C ASP A 302 29.00 -3.23 13.74
N PRO A 303 29.51 -4.22 12.99
CA PRO A 303 28.80 -5.47 12.73
C PRO A 303 28.31 -6.20 14.00
N SER A 304 29.01 -6.07 15.13
CA SER A 304 28.60 -6.69 16.40
C SER A 304 27.31 -6.10 16.97
N ILE A 305 27.01 -4.82 16.69
CA ILE A 305 25.78 -4.16 17.14
C ILE A 305 24.56 -4.79 16.44
N HIS A 306 24.74 -5.23 15.20
CA HIS A 306 23.70 -5.85 14.40
C HIS A 306 23.25 -7.23 14.91
N ASP A 307 23.98 -7.88 15.82
CA ASP A 307 23.58 -9.19 16.36
C ASP A 307 22.26 -9.11 17.14
N ASN A 308 21.89 -7.92 17.64
CA ASN A 308 20.64 -7.68 18.36
C ASN A 308 19.46 -7.30 17.46
N LEU A 309 19.71 -7.02 16.17
CA LEU A 309 18.65 -6.69 15.22
C LEU A 309 17.98 -7.98 14.75
N PHE A 310 16.72 -8.15 15.17
CA PHE A 310 15.86 -9.23 14.72
C PHE A 310 15.56 -9.07 13.22
N LEU A 311 15.67 -10.15 12.45
CA LEU A 311 15.23 -10.20 11.06
C LEU A 311 14.32 -11.41 10.91
N LYS A 312 13.18 -11.23 10.25
CA LYS A 312 12.33 -12.34 9.85
C LYS A 312 13.02 -13.10 8.70
N SER A 313 12.57 -14.32 8.48
CA SER A 313 12.92 -15.10 7.29
C SER A 313 11.64 -15.52 6.58
N ASP A 314 11.64 -15.49 5.26
CA ASP A 314 10.53 -15.97 4.43
C ASP A 314 10.18 -17.42 4.84
N PRO A 315 8.99 -17.65 5.43
CA PRO A 315 8.62 -18.96 5.94
C PRO A 315 8.39 -19.99 4.82
N SER A 316 8.14 -19.54 3.58
CA SER A 316 7.88 -20.41 2.43
C SER A 316 9.16 -20.98 1.81
N LEU A 317 10.33 -20.41 2.12
CA LEU A 317 11.60 -20.73 1.46
C LEU A 317 11.95 -22.22 1.48
N SER A 318 11.65 -22.91 2.58
CA SER A 318 11.92 -24.34 2.70
C SER A 318 11.13 -25.24 1.73
N ALA A 319 10.04 -24.73 1.16
CA ALA A 319 9.20 -25.41 0.18
C ALA A 319 9.59 -25.07 -1.28
N HIS A 320 10.51 -24.12 -1.48
CA HIS A 320 10.94 -23.70 -2.81
C HIS A 320 11.80 -24.79 -3.48
N THR A 321 11.75 -24.84 -4.82
CA THR A 321 12.67 -25.71 -5.57
C THR A 321 14.08 -25.15 -5.45
N SER A 322 15.05 -25.98 -5.11
CA SER A 322 16.41 -25.51 -4.83
C SER A 322 17.50 -26.50 -5.22
N GLN A 323 18.70 -25.97 -5.46
CA GLN A 323 19.90 -26.73 -5.79
C GLN A 323 21.10 -26.23 -4.97
N LEU A 324 21.83 -27.17 -4.35
CA LEU A 324 23.08 -26.88 -3.64
C LEU A 324 24.19 -26.51 -4.63
N LEU A 325 24.95 -25.45 -4.32
CA LEU A 325 26.09 -25.04 -5.11
C LEU A 325 27.36 -25.77 -4.66
N VAL A 326 28.17 -26.21 -5.62
CA VAL A 326 29.48 -26.85 -5.38
C VAL A 326 30.66 -25.99 -5.87
N PRO A 327 31.89 -26.22 -5.36
CA PRO A 327 33.06 -25.47 -5.80
C PRO A 327 33.31 -25.54 -7.31
N GLY A 328 33.72 -24.42 -7.91
CA GLY A 328 33.98 -24.27 -9.34
C GLY A 328 32.82 -23.68 -10.14
N TYR A 329 32.95 -23.71 -11.46
CA TYR A 329 31.94 -23.20 -12.40
C TYR A 329 30.76 -24.16 -12.52
N GLN A 330 29.55 -23.61 -12.46
CA GLN A 330 28.28 -24.30 -12.62
C GLN A 330 27.36 -23.45 -13.51
N SER A 331 26.63 -24.11 -14.39
CA SER A 331 25.52 -23.51 -15.12
C SER A 331 24.37 -24.49 -15.20
N PHE A 332 23.19 -24.05 -14.77
CA PHE A 332 22.01 -24.89 -14.66
C PHE A 332 20.73 -24.05 -14.69
N VAL A 333 19.62 -24.70 -15.01
CA VAL A 333 18.29 -24.07 -15.07
C VAL A 333 17.40 -24.72 -14.02
N LEU A 334 16.67 -23.89 -13.27
CA LEU A 334 15.55 -24.33 -12.44
C LEU A 334 14.25 -23.76 -12.99
N SER A 335 13.14 -24.47 -12.80
CA SER A 335 11.80 -24.05 -13.25
C SER A 335 10.76 -24.29 -12.16
N SER A 336 9.83 -23.36 -12.01
CA SER A 336 8.70 -23.43 -11.09
C SER A 336 7.54 -22.66 -11.71
N GLY A 337 6.43 -23.35 -11.98
CA GLY A 337 5.32 -22.74 -12.73
C GLY A 337 5.74 -22.33 -14.14
N GLU A 338 5.46 -21.08 -14.49
CA GLU A 338 5.86 -20.44 -15.76
C GLU A 338 7.24 -19.78 -15.68
N THR A 339 7.80 -19.68 -14.48
CA THR A 339 9.08 -19.05 -14.22
C THR A 339 10.23 -20.02 -14.41
N MET A 340 11.24 -19.58 -15.14
CA MET A 340 12.50 -20.28 -15.34
C MET A 340 13.67 -19.38 -14.97
N CYS A 341 14.65 -19.94 -14.26
CA CYS A 341 15.85 -19.24 -13.84
C CYS A 341 17.08 -19.98 -14.39
N ASN A 342 17.90 -19.29 -15.16
CA ASN A 342 19.23 -19.77 -15.55
C ASN A 342 20.27 -19.18 -14.61
N PHE A 343 21.02 -20.04 -13.94
CA PHE A 343 22.09 -19.66 -13.02
C PHE A 343 23.45 -19.92 -13.68
N ARG A 344 24.36 -18.95 -13.56
CA ARG A 344 25.78 -19.09 -13.90
C ARG A 344 26.60 -18.64 -12.70
N VAL A 345 27.34 -19.57 -12.11
CA VAL A 345 28.03 -19.33 -10.86
C VAL A 345 29.42 -19.95 -10.89
N ASN A 346 30.42 -19.23 -10.40
CA ASN A 346 31.77 -19.76 -10.18
C ASN A 346 32.22 -19.42 -8.76
N ILE A 347 32.19 -20.41 -7.87
CA ILE A 347 32.56 -20.22 -6.46
C ILE A 347 33.93 -20.83 -6.16
N THR A 348 34.71 -20.15 -5.34
CA THR A 348 35.91 -20.71 -4.73
C THR A 348 35.69 -20.94 -3.24
N GLN A 349 35.89 -22.19 -2.83
CA GLN A 349 35.68 -22.67 -1.48
C GLN A 349 36.91 -23.49 -1.05
N THR A 350 37.38 -23.28 0.16
CA THR A 350 38.39 -24.14 0.80
C THR A 350 37.70 -25.35 1.44
N ASN A 351 38.42 -26.47 1.57
CA ASN A 351 37.84 -27.75 1.96
C ASN A 351 37.21 -27.79 3.38
N ASP A 352 37.36 -26.75 4.21
CA ASP A 352 36.99 -26.76 5.64
C ASP A 352 35.85 -25.78 6.00
N THR A 353 35.16 -25.20 5.01
CA THR A 353 34.10 -24.21 5.23
C THR A 353 32.74 -24.85 5.53
N SER A 354 32.16 -24.52 6.69
CA SER A 354 30.80 -24.89 7.09
C SER A 354 29.72 -24.18 6.25
N LEU A 355 29.98 -22.94 5.85
CA LEU A 355 29.08 -22.12 5.04
C LEU A 355 28.75 -22.81 3.70
N LYS A 356 27.48 -22.81 3.33
CA LYS A 356 26.97 -23.34 2.05
C LYS A 356 26.15 -22.29 1.31
N TYR A 357 25.93 -22.51 0.03
CA TYR A 357 25.00 -21.71 -0.77
C TYR A 357 24.05 -22.60 -1.56
N ARG A 358 22.79 -22.17 -1.68
CA ARG A 358 21.77 -22.80 -2.52
C ARG A 358 21.17 -21.78 -3.48
N ALA A 359 20.93 -22.23 -4.70
CA ALA A 359 20.02 -21.56 -5.62
C ALA A 359 18.58 -21.97 -5.31
N PHE A 360 17.65 -21.03 -5.36
CA PHE A 360 16.23 -21.22 -5.14
C PHE A 360 15.43 -20.61 -6.30
N ILE A 361 14.31 -21.25 -6.63
CA ILE A 361 13.28 -20.70 -7.49
C ILE A 361 11.90 -20.90 -6.84
N HIS A 362 11.08 -19.87 -6.95
CA HIS A 362 9.70 -19.92 -6.49
C HIS A 362 8.78 -19.16 -7.44
N GLU A 363 7.66 -19.78 -7.77
CA GLU A 363 6.50 -19.08 -8.28
C GLU A 363 5.28 -19.53 -7.47
N GLY A 364 4.63 -18.59 -6.80
CA GLY A 364 3.59 -18.94 -5.85
C GLY A 364 2.98 -17.74 -5.15
N PHE A 365 2.37 -18.02 -3.99
CA PHE A 365 1.75 -17.01 -3.15
C PHE A 365 2.47 -16.99 -1.81
N ASN A 366 2.87 -15.80 -1.38
CA ASN A 366 3.34 -15.54 -0.02
C ASN A 366 2.21 -14.88 0.79
N ILE A 367 2.20 -15.13 2.10
CA ILE A 367 1.21 -14.54 3.01
C ILE A 367 1.89 -13.44 3.83
N TYR A 368 1.36 -12.22 3.76
CA TYR A 368 1.85 -11.06 4.50
C TYR A 368 0.74 -10.47 5.38
N GLY A 369 1.11 -9.96 6.56
CA GLY A 369 0.17 -9.32 7.49
C GLY A 369 -0.99 -10.24 7.90
N ASP A 370 -0.73 -11.54 8.01
CA ASP A 370 -1.65 -12.65 8.35
C ASP A 370 -2.79 -12.95 7.35
N ILE A 371 -3.09 -12.05 6.41
CA ILE A 371 -4.27 -12.17 5.53
C ILE A 371 -4.03 -11.87 4.04
N ARG A 372 -2.88 -11.31 3.64
CA ARG A 372 -2.66 -10.91 2.24
C ARG A 372 -1.91 -11.98 1.47
N HIS A 373 -2.60 -12.61 0.51
CA HIS A 373 -2.03 -13.55 -0.45
C HIS A 373 -1.45 -12.80 -1.65
N ILE A 374 -0.12 -12.69 -1.67
CA ILE A 374 0.65 -11.88 -2.60
C ILE A 374 1.35 -12.81 -3.59
N ARG A 375 1.04 -12.67 -4.89
CA ARG A 375 1.64 -13.47 -5.96
C ARG A 375 3.08 -13.03 -6.24
N VAL A 376 4.02 -13.96 -6.16
CA VAL A 376 5.45 -13.69 -6.33
C VAL A 376 6.10 -14.67 -7.28
N ALA A 377 7.14 -14.21 -7.97
CA ALA A 377 8.07 -15.05 -8.71
C ALA A 377 9.50 -14.63 -8.36
N SER A 378 10.38 -15.58 -8.04
CA SER A 378 11.74 -15.25 -7.64
C SER A 378 12.76 -16.31 -8.05
N CYS A 379 13.97 -15.82 -8.33
CA CYS A 379 15.20 -16.58 -8.49
C CYS A 379 16.21 -16.04 -7.48
N SER A 380 16.84 -16.89 -6.67
CA SER A 380 17.82 -16.40 -5.68
C SER A 380 18.96 -17.37 -5.41
N ILE A 381 20.09 -16.83 -4.97
CA ILE A 381 21.20 -17.57 -4.39
C ILE A 381 21.40 -17.07 -2.96
N LEU A 382 21.30 -17.99 -2.00
CA LEU A 382 21.26 -17.68 -0.58
C LEU A 382 22.34 -18.46 0.17
N SER A 383 22.94 -17.83 1.17
CA SER A 383 23.80 -18.50 2.14
C SER A 383 22.99 -19.37 3.10
N CYS A 384 23.58 -20.49 3.53
CA CYS A 384 22.97 -21.49 4.40
C CYS A 384 24.00 -22.01 5.40
N SER A 385 23.60 -22.32 6.63
CA SER A 385 24.51 -22.91 7.64
C SER A 385 24.76 -24.41 7.43
N SER A 386 23.94 -25.06 6.61
CA SER A 386 24.11 -26.45 6.20
C SER A 386 23.63 -26.67 4.75
N ASP A 387 23.63 -27.92 4.28
CA ASP A 387 23.06 -28.30 2.99
C ASP A 387 21.52 -28.34 2.98
N ASN A 388 20.87 -28.27 4.15
CA ASN A 388 19.43 -28.29 4.31
C ASN A 388 18.82 -26.92 3.93
N PRO A 389 17.83 -26.87 3.01
CA PRO A 389 17.20 -25.60 2.62
C PRO A 389 16.49 -24.86 3.77
N LYS A 390 16.12 -25.56 4.85
CA LYS A 390 15.53 -24.93 6.06
C LYS A 390 16.51 -24.06 6.83
N ASP A 391 17.80 -24.25 6.59
CA ASP A 391 18.87 -23.51 7.25
C ASP A 391 19.30 -22.28 6.43
N CYS A 392 18.50 -21.89 5.44
CA CYS A 392 18.66 -20.70 4.62
C CYS A 392 17.49 -19.71 4.89
N PRO A 393 17.67 -18.39 4.73
CA PRO A 393 18.96 -17.73 4.59
C PRO A 393 19.69 -17.69 5.93
N TYR A 394 20.99 -17.99 5.92
CA TYR A 394 21.87 -17.94 7.09
C TYR A 394 22.80 -16.72 6.99
N ARG A 395 22.74 -15.84 7.99
CA ARG A 395 23.73 -14.78 8.14
C ARG A 395 24.95 -15.31 8.88
N PHE A 396 26.03 -15.51 8.14
CA PHE A 396 27.32 -15.89 8.70
C PHE A 396 27.99 -14.71 9.41
N LYS A 397 28.82 -15.03 10.40
CA LYS A 397 29.60 -14.04 11.16
C LYS A 397 30.84 -13.60 10.37
N GLU A 398 31.42 -12.48 10.79
CA GLU A 398 32.58 -11.90 10.12
C GLU A 398 33.85 -12.77 10.20
N ASP A 399 33.96 -13.57 11.26
CA ASP A 399 35.06 -14.51 11.51
C ASP A 399 34.90 -15.87 10.80
N GLU A 400 33.72 -16.15 10.22
CA GLU A 400 33.51 -17.35 9.42
C GLU A 400 34.23 -17.24 8.07
N GLU A 401 34.79 -18.36 7.60
CA GLU A 401 35.51 -18.39 6.32
C GLU A 401 34.52 -18.17 5.16
N LYS A 402 34.80 -17.13 4.37
CA LYS A 402 33.90 -16.61 3.34
C LYS A 402 34.12 -17.33 2.01
N ILE A 403 33.02 -17.63 1.32
CA ILE A 403 33.04 -18.17 -0.05
C ILE A 403 33.03 -17.01 -1.04
N GLU A 404 34.00 -16.99 -1.95
CA GLU A 404 34.08 -15.97 -2.99
C GLU A 404 33.34 -16.43 -4.26
N PHE A 405 32.46 -15.58 -4.76
CA PHE A 405 31.84 -15.64 -6.09
C PHE A 405 32.71 -14.88 -7.08
N LYS A 406 33.41 -15.60 -7.95
CA LYS A 406 34.14 -15.00 -9.08
C LYS A 406 33.22 -14.62 -10.23
N GLU A 407 32.15 -15.39 -10.40
CA GLU A 407 31.08 -15.15 -11.35
C GLU A 407 29.76 -15.50 -10.68
N LEU A 408 28.75 -14.65 -10.86
CA LEU A 408 27.40 -14.85 -10.39
C LEU A 408 26.45 -14.09 -11.31
N SER A 409 25.58 -14.83 -11.98
CA SER A 409 24.53 -14.31 -12.85
C SER A 409 23.27 -15.14 -12.69
N ILE A 410 22.13 -14.45 -12.64
CA ILE A 410 20.79 -15.02 -12.65
C ILE A 410 20.07 -14.39 -13.84
N ASP A 411 19.56 -15.22 -14.75
CA ASP A 411 18.65 -14.78 -15.80
C ASP A 411 17.26 -15.37 -15.50
N ILE A 412 16.24 -14.54 -15.39
CA ILE A 412 14.84 -14.96 -15.19
C ILE A 412 14.05 -14.76 -16.47
N LEU A 413 13.24 -15.76 -16.83
CA LEU A 413 12.18 -15.66 -17.82
C LEU A 413 10.87 -16.06 -17.15
N SER A 414 9.86 -15.19 -17.18
CA SER A 414 8.63 -15.37 -16.38
C SER A 414 7.39 -14.84 -17.11
N HIS A 415 6.49 -14.15 -16.41
CA HIS A 415 5.15 -13.77 -16.89
C HIS A 415 5.24 -12.67 -17.95
N PRO A 416 4.24 -12.52 -18.84
CA PRO A 416 4.16 -11.40 -19.78
C PRO A 416 4.18 -10.05 -19.06
N LEU A 417 4.87 -9.06 -19.64
CA LEU A 417 4.90 -7.68 -19.12
C LEU A 417 3.64 -6.94 -19.58
N ASN A 418 2.51 -7.29 -18.97
CA ASN A 418 1.22 -6.66 -19.27
C ASN A 418 1.13 -5.26 -18.68
N TYR A 419 0.42 -4.38 -19.39
CA TYR A 419 0.13 -3.03 -18.95
C TYR A 419 -1.37 -2.87 -18.68
N ASN A 420 -1.71 -2.42 -17.48
CA ASN A 420 -3.07 -2.14 -17.09
C ASN A 420 -3.50 -0.78 -17.63
N THR A 421 -4.37 -0.76 -18.64
CA THR A 421 -4.82 0.49 -19.28
C THR A 421 -5.71 1.35 -18.38
N THR A 422 -6.47 0.72 -17.48
CA THR A 422 -7.34 1.41 -16.51
C THR A 422 -6.50 2.09 -15.43
N LEU A 423 -5.57 1.35 -14.83
CA LEU A 423 -4.69 1.87 -13.79
C LEU A 423 -3.54 2.69 -14.35
N LYS A 424 -3.23 2.57 -15.64
CA LYS A 424 -2.11 3.22 -16.34
C LYS A 424 -0.75 2.87 -15.74
N CYS A 425 -0.54 1.58 -15.42
CA CYS A 425 0.73 1.07 -14.91
C CYS A 425 0.92 -0.42 -15.20
N ASP A 426 2.14 -0.92 -15.02
CA ASP A 426 2.52 -2.30 -15.28
C ASP A 426 1.89 -3.27 -14.26
N ASP A 427 1.41 -4.43 -14.74
CA ASP A 427 0.85 -5.49 -13.90
C ASP A 427 1.92 -6.40 -13.30
N VAL A 428 3.16 -6.31 -13.78
CA VAL A 428 4.26 -7.16 -13.34
C VAL A 428 5.55 -6.36 -13.25
N GLU A 429 6.22 -6.43 -12.10
CA GLU A 429 7.51 -5.77 -11.87
C GLU A 429 8.53 -6.70 -11.21
N TYR A 430 9.81 -6.53 -11.57
CA TYR A 430 10.92 -7.32 -11.03
C TYR A 430 12.04 -6.43 -10.51
N PHE A 431 12.59 -6.83 -9.37
CA PHE A 431 13.61 -6.10 -8.65
C PHE A 431 14.87 -6.95 -8.51
N GLY A 432 16.02 -6.39 -8.90
CA GLY A 432 17.33 -6.96 -8.61
C GLY A 432 17.74 -6.61 -7.18
N LEU A 433 17.80 -7.62 -6.30
CA LEU A 433 17.99 -7.45 -4.87
C LEU A 433 19.23 -8.19 -4.38
N SER A 434 19.96 -7.59 -3.46
CA SER A 434 21.11 -8.23 -2.85
C SER A 434 21.19 -7.85 -1.39
N LEU A 435 21.73 -8.75 -0.59
CA LEU A 435 21.96 -8.55 0.83
C LEU A 435 23.36 -9.05 1.16
N ARG A 436 24.15 -8.24 1.86
CA ARG A 436 25.46 -8.62 2.38
C ARG A 436 25.39 -8.98 3.87
N ASP A 437 26.44 -9.59 4.39
CA ASP A 437 26.62 -9.91 5.81
C ASP A 437 26.46 -8.70 6.75
N ASN A 438 26.84 -7.51 6.26
CA ASN A 438 26.66 -6.23 6.93
C ASN A 438 25.22 -5.66 6.85
N LYS A 439 24.26 -6.39 6.26
CA LYS A 439 22.83 -6.04 6.11
C LYS A 439 22.51 -4.92 5.13
N PHE A 440 23.45 -4.56 4.26
CA PHE A 440 23.22 -3.60 3.18
C PHE A 440 23.26 -4.29 1.82
N PRO A 441 22.55 -3.74 0.82
CA PRO A 441 22.70 -4.21 -0.55
C PRO A 441 24.11 -3.96 -1.09
N LEU A 442 24.41 -4.62 -2.21
CA LEU A 442 25.59 -4.31 -3.00
C LEU A 442 25.55 -2.86 -3.47
N ASN A 443 26.74 -2.27 -3.59
CA ASN A 443 26.89 -0.99 -4.28
C ASN A 443 26.49 -1.18 -5.76
N PRO A 444 25.67 -0.29 -6.36
CA PRO A 444 25.28 -0.38 -7.77
C PRO A 444 26.45 -0.48 -8.76
N ALA A 445 27.65 0.01 -8.43
CA ALA A 445 28.84 -0.18 -9.26
C ALA A 445 29.27 -1.66 -9.39
N ASN A 446 28.93 -2.49 -8.40
CA ASN A 446 29.35 -3.89 -8.30
C ASN A 446 28.36 -4.87 -8.95
N TYR A 447 27.26 -4.41 -9.53
CA TYR A 447 26.31 -5.27 -10.22
C TYR A 447 25.75 -4.62 -11.49
N THR A 448 25.12 -5.44 -12.33
CA THR A 448 24.32 -4.99 -13.45
C THR A 448 22.95 -5.69 -13.37
N PHE A 449 21.88 -4.92 -13.42
CA PHE A 449 20.51 -5.41 -13.57
C PHE A 449 19.90 -4.87 -14.86
N THR A 450 19.50 -5.76 -15.76
CA THR A 450 19.06 -5.40 -17.12
C THR A 450 17.73 -6.07 -17.44
N LYS A 451 16.79 -5.28 -17.96
CA LYS A 451 15.57 -5.77 -18.62
C LYS A 451 15.89 -6.02 -20.09
N HIS A 452 15.51 -7.19 -20.60
CA HIS A 452 15.67 -7.55 -22.01
C HIS A 452 14.35 -7.34 -22.78
N GLU A 453 14.44 -7.00 -24.07
CA GLU A 453 13.27 -6.96 -24.95
C GLU A 453 12.84 -8.38 -25.27
N ASP A 454 11.71 -8.78 -24.72
CA ASP A 454 11.09 -10.09 -24.91
C ASP A 454 9.57 -9.93 -24.70
N GLU A 455 8.76 -10.84 -25.25
CA GLU A 455 7.30 -10.86 -25.01
C GLU A 455 6.98 -11.21 -23.55
N LYS A 456 7.92 -11.89 -22.89
CA LYS A 456 7.88 -12.25 -21.47
C LYS A 456 8.83 -11.38 -20.65
N ALA A 457 8.56 -11.29 -19.36
CA ALA A 457 9.48 -10.67 -18.41
C ALA A 457 10.82 -11.41 -18.42
N SER A 458 11.83 -10.76 -18.99
CA SER A 458 13.18 -11.28 -19.16
C SER A 458 14.16 -10.31 -18.52
N TYR A 459 14.80 -10.74 -17.43
CA TYR A 459 15.74 -9.92 -16.67
C TYR A 459 17.03 -10.68 -16.38
N SER A 460 18.15 -9.97 -16.40
CA SER A 460 19.47 -10.48 -16.01
C SER A 460 20.03 -9.68 -14.86
N PHE A 461 20.50 -10.38 -13.83
CA PHE A 461 21.16 -9.81 -12.67
C PHE A 461 22.51 -10.47 -12.45
N LYS A 462 23.59 -9.69 -12.51
CA LYS A 462 24.96 -10.21 -12.39
C LYS A 462 25.88 -9.32 -11.58
N ILE A 463 26.89 -9.91 -10.95
CA ILE A 463 27.98 -9.16 -10.32
C ILE A 463 28.98 -8.67 -11.38
N ASN A 464 29.56 -7.49 -11.16
CA ASN A 464 30.59 -6.89 -12.02
C ASN A 464 32.02 -7.18 -11.51
N ALA A 465 32.15 -7.57 -10.25
CA ALA A 465 33.41 -7.88 -9.58
C ALA A 465 33.18 -8.98 -8.54
N ALA A 466 34.23 -9.72 -8.19
CA ALA A 466 34.14 -10.81 -7.23
C ALA A 466 33.60 -10.34 -5.88
N GLN A 467 32.69 -11.13 -5.28
CA GLN A 467 32.05 -10.83 -4.00
C GLN A 467 32.21 -12.02 -3.06
N ASN A 468 32.47 -11.79 -1.77
CA ASN A 468 32.63 -12.87 -0.79
C ASN A 468 31.71 -12.73 0.44
N ASN A 469 30.87 -11.70 0.47
CA ASN A 469 30.08 -11.38 1.65
C ASN A 469 28.57 -11.32 1.37
N LEU A 470 28.11 -12.03 0.35
CA LEU A 470 26.71 -12.09 -0.05
C LEU A 470 25.93 -13.05 0.85
N VAL A 471 24.86 -12.56 1.49
CA VAL A 471 23.86 -13.40 2.16
C VAL A 471 22.76 -13.78 1.17
N ALA A 472 22.36 -12.83 0.32
CA ALA A 472 21.38 -13.06 -0.73
C ALA A 472 21.75 -12.32 -2.02
N PHE A 473 21.44 -12.93 -3.16
CA PHE A 473 21.49 -12.32 -4.48
C PHE A 473 20.31 -12.85 -5.30
N ALA A 474 19.38 -11.98 -5.67
CA ALA A 474 18.07 -12.39 -6.14
C ALA A 474 17.48 -11.47 -7.22
N ILE A 475 16.63 -12.06 -8.05
CA ILE A 475 15.60 -11.34 -8.79
C ILE A 475 14.27 -11.71 -8.13
N TRP A 476 13.57 -10.73 -7.58
CA TRP A 476 12.28 -10.90 -6.91
C TRP A 476 11.22 -10.11 -7.67
N GLY A 477 10.10 -10.75 -7.99
CA GLY A 477 9.06 -10.17 -8.83
C GLY A 477 7.68 -10.25 -8.19
N ARG A 478 6.86 -9.26 -8.54
CA ARG A 478 5.45 -9.11 -8.16
C ARG A 478 4.58 -9.20 -9.40
N ILE A 479 3.56 -10.06 -9.34
CA ILE A 479 2.56 -10.25 -10.38
C ILE A 479 1.23 -9.72 -9.81
N TYR A 480 0.99 -8.43 -9.94
CA TYR A 480 -0.05 -7.72 -9.20
C TYR A 480 -1.46 -8.14 -9.62
N ASN A 481 -1.66 -8.39 -10.92
CA ASN A 481 -2.95 -8.80 -11.49
C ASN A 481 -3.39 -10.23 -11.09
N GLU A 482 -2.51 -11.01 -10.47
CA GLU A 482 -2.79 -12.38 -10.02
C GLU A 482 -2.89 -12.50 -8.49
N ASP A 483 -2.86 -11.39 -7.75
CA ASP A 483 -3.14 -11.40 -6.32
C ASP A 483 -4.55 -11.95 -6.07
N LYS A 484 -4.66 -12.97 -5.21
CA LYS A 484 -5.92 -13.68 -4.98
C LYS A 484 -6.68 -13.12 -3.79
N LEU A 485 -7.38 -12.03 -4.04
CA LEU A 485 -8.30 -11.41 -3.08
C LEU A 485 -9.65 -11.23 -3.75
N TYR A 486 -10.71 -11.68 -3.09
CA TYR A 486 -12.06 -11.34 -3.53
C TYR A 486 -12.36 -9.89 -3.16
N THR A 487 -12.84 -9.13 -4.14
CA THR A 487 -13.56 -7.88 -3.90
C THR A 487 -15.04 -8.19 -3.72
N TYR A 488 -15.83 -7.21 -3.28
CA TYR A 488 -17.28 -7.38 -3.11
C TYR A 488 -18.04 -6.26 -3.79
N ARG A 489 -19.16 -6.60 -4.42
CA ARG A 489 -20.11 -5.64 -5.00
C ARG A 489 -21.50 -5.90 -4.48
N ALA A 490 -22.23 -4.82 -4.20
CA ALA A 490 -23.67 -4.88 -3.96
C ALA A 490 -24.42 -4.86 -5.30
N GLY A 491 -25.43 -5.71 -5.45
CA GLY A 491 -26.24 -5.83 -6.65
C GLY A 491 -27.73 -5.90 -6.32
N VAL A 492 -28.53 -5.12 -7.05
CA VAL A 492 -29.99 -5.13 -6.98
C VAL A 492 -30.58 -5.48 -8.33
N LEU A 493 -31.55 -6.39 -8.35
CA LEU A 493 -32.30 -6.77 -9.54
C LEU A 493 -33.79 -6.78 -9.21
N GLY A 494 -34.61 -6.29 -10.14
CA GLY A 494 -36.06 -6.44 -10.12
C GLY A 494 -36.59 -6.64 -11.53
N GLY A 495 -36.44 -7.84 -12.08
CA GLY A 495 -36.64 -8.09 -13.50
C GLY A 495 -36.94 -9.54 -13.85
N VAL A 496 -36.62 -9.90 -15.08
CA VAL A 496 -36.77 -11.25 -15.62
C VAL A 496 -35.39 -11.77 -15.96
N ARG A 497 -35.01 -12.93 -15.43
CA ARG A 497 -33.75 -13.59 -15.78
C ARG A 497 -34.01 -14.77 -16.70
N THR A 498 -33.00 -15.13 -17.48
CA THR A 498 -32.96 -16.42 -18.18
C THR A 498 -32.36 -17.52 -17.28
N PHE A 499 -32.85 -18.75 -17.47
CA PHE A 499 -32.32 -19.99 -16.92
C PHE A 499 -31.76 -20.80 -18.09
N ASP A 500 -30.44 -20.72 -18.28
CA ASP A 500 -29.68 -21.43 -19.31
C ASP A 500 -30.20 -21.24 -20.75
N GLY A 501 -30.90 -20.13 -21.03
CA GLY A 501 -31.51 -19.89 -22.33
C GLY A 501 -32.74 -20.77 -22.63
N VAL A 502 -33.17 -21.59 -21.68
CA VAL A 502 -34.28 -22.56 -21.86
C VAL A 502 -35.60 -22.00 -21.36
N ALA A 503 -35.57 -21.27 -20.25
CA ALA A 503 -36.75 -20.66 -19.63
C ALA A 503 -36.41 -19.26 -19.12
N SER A 504 -37.42 -18.43 -18.93
CA SER A 504 -37.28 -17.16 -18.23
C SER A 504 -38.14 -17.15 -16.97
N GLY A 505 -37.71 -16.39 -15.96
CA GLY A 505 -38.48 -16.24 -14.73
C GLY A 505 -38.27 -14.91 -14.04
N GLY A 506 -39.32 -14.46 -13.36
CA GLY A 506 -39.29 -13.27 -12.54
C GLY A 506 -38.33 -13.44 -11.37
N SER A 507 -37.34 -12.56 -11.28
CA SER A 507 -36.30 -12.61 -10.26
C SER A 507 -36.08 -11.23 -9.64
N MET A 508 -35.92 -11.24 -8.32
CA MET A 508 -35.49 -10.10 -7.55
C MET A 508 -34.28 -10.47 -6.71
N SER A 509 -33.36 -9.53 -6.50
CA SER A 509 -32.23 -9.74 -5.60
C SER A 509 -31.83 -8.43 -4.96
N CYS A 510 -31.44 -8.48 -3.69
CA CYS A 510 -30.71 -7.44 -2.98
C CYS A 510 -29.61 -8.15 -2.21
N CYS A 511 -28.41 -8.20 -2.80
CA CYS A 511 -27.33 -9.06 -2.31
C CYS A 511 -25.98 -8.37 -2.43
N ILE A 512 -25.03 -8.81 -1.62
CA ILE A 512 -23.60 -8.63 -1.85
C ILE A 512 -23.02 -9.90 -2.48
N PHE A 513 -22.08 -9.73 -3.41
CA PHE A 513 -21.41 -10.80 -4.13
C PHE A 513 -19.91 -10.62 -4.07
N ALA A 514 -19.19 -11.70 -3.80
CA ALA A 514 -17.76 -11.78 -4.02
C ALA A 514 -17.47 -11.76 -5.52
N CYS A 515 -16.40 -11.07 -5.90
CA CYS A 515 -15.94 -10.90 -7.26
C CYS A 515 -14.45 -11.25 -7.33
N THR A 516 -14.05 -11.93 -8.40
CA THR A 516 -12.65 -12.30 -8.62
C THR A 516 -11.81 -11.17 -9.23
N GLY A 517 -12.41 -10.00 -9.43
CA GLY A 517 -11.78 -8.80 -10.00
C GLY A 517 -12.70 -7.59 -9.84
N ASP A 518 -12.32 -6.48 -10.46
CA ASP A 518 -13.02 -5.21 -10.27
C ASP A 518 -14.27 -5.06 -11.11
N THR A 519 -14.43 -5.77 -12.24
CA THR A 519 -15.57 -5.58 -13.15
C THR A 519 -16.78 -6.44 -12.79
N ILE A 520 -18.00 -5.99 -13.16
CA ILE A 520 -19.26 -6.68 -12.78
C ILE A 520 -19.33 -8.13 -13.28
N ASP A 521 -18.74 -8.43 -14.44
CA ASP A 521 -18.71 -9.77 -15.01
C ASP A 521 -17.83 -10.75 -14.23
N THR A 522 -16.99 -10.26 -13.32
CA THR A 522 -16.17 -11.09 -12.41
C THR A 522 -16.91 -11.49 -11.13
N CYS A 523 -18.09 -10.92 -10.87
CA CYS A 523 -18.89 -11.21 -9.69
C CYS A 523 -19.62 -12.54 -9.78
N ALA A 524 -19.87 -13.13 -8.60
CA ALA A 524 -20.44 -14.47 -8.48
C ALA A 524 -19.63 -15.57 -9.20
N LYS A 525 -18.34 -15.31 -9.45
CA LYS A 525 -17.34 -16.29 -9.89
C LYS A 525 -16.44 -16.68 -8.71
N ARG A 526 -15.90 -17.90 -8.77
CA ARG A 526 -14.92 -18.41 -7.80
C ARG A 526 -13.58 -18.56 -8.49
N PHE A 527 -12.48 -18.30 -7.78
CA PHE A 527 -11.17 -18.78 -8.19
C PHE A 527 -11.19 -20.32 -8.30
N ASP A 528 -10.48 -20.86 -9.29
CA ASP A 528 -10.42 -22.31 -9.57
C ASP A 528 -10.01 -23.14 -8.35
N LYS A 529 -9.12 -22.59 -7.52
CA LYS A 529 -8.65 -23.20 -6.28
C LYS A 529 -9.04 -22.33 -5.08
N TYR A 530 -9.62 -22.97 -4.06
CA TYR A 530 -9.84 -22.33 -2.77
C TYR A 530 -8.49 -21.87 -2.19
N THR A 531 -8.47 -20.63 -1.71
CA THR A 531 -7.34 -20.02 -1.02
C THR A 531 -7.88 -19.54 0.31
N SER A 532 -7.34 -20.03 1.42
CA SER A 532 -7.72 -19.56 2.77
C SER A 532 -7.54 -18.05 2.88
N ASN A 533 -8.40 -17.35 3.62
CA ASN A 533 -8.27 -15.90 3.88
C ASN A 533 -8.27 -15.01 2.62
N SER A 534 -8.72 -15.54 1.47
CA SER A 534 -8.87 -14.75 0.24
C SER A 534 -10.17 -13.93 0.22
N LEU A 535 -11.12 -14.26 1.09
CA LEU A 535 -12.41 -13.58 1.22
C LEU A 535 -12.33 -12.54 2.35
N ALA A 536 -13.16 -11.52 2.25
CA ALA A 536 -13.27 -10.53 3.32
C ALA A 536 -14.01 -11.13 4.51
N THR A 537 -13.63 -10.70 5.71
CA THR A 537 -14.44 -10.81 6.91
C THR A 537 -15.21 -9.52 7.12
N PHE A 538 -16.44 -9.62 7.61
CA PHE A 538 -17.33 -8.47 7.78
C PHE A 538 -17.40 -8.09 9.26
N GLU A 539 -16.92 -6.89 9.60
CA GLU A 539 -17.12 -6.36 10.96
C GLU A 539 -18.60 -6.11 11.26
N GLU A 540 -19.35 -5.74 10.24
CA GLU A 540 -20.80 -5.55 10.22
C GLU A 540 -21.31 -5.84 8.81
N LEU A 541 -22.41 -6.57 8.70
CA LEU A 541 -23.08 -6.83 7.44
C LEU A 541 -24.59 -7.00 7.67
N SER A 542 -25.35 -6.02 7.20
CA SER A 542 -26.81 -6.02 7.24
C SER A 542 -27.39 -5.56 5.91
N ILE A 543 -28.45 -6.23 5.47
CA ILE A 543 -29.21 -5.85 4.28
C ILE A 543 -30.62 -5.48 4.72
N PHE A 544 -30.96 -4.21 4.50
CA PHE A 544 -32.29 -3.65 4.69
C PHE A 544 -32.98 -3.56 3.33
N ALA A 545 -33.87 -4.51 3.04
CA ALA A 545 -34.59 -4.56 1.77
C ALA A 545 -36.05 -4.14 1.95
N PHE A 546 -36.49 -3.18 1.12
CA PHE A 546 -37.87 -2.73 1.01
C PHE A 546 -38.52 -3.49 -0.15
N LEU A 547 -39.40 -4.43 0.18
CA LEU A 547 -39.89 -5.44 -0.75
C LEU A 547 -41.40 -5.32 -0.94
N THR A 548 -41.87 -5.68 -2.14
CA THR A 548 -43.30 -5.67 -2.47
C THR A 548 -43.97 -6.83 -1.71
N PRO A 549 -45.04 -6.58 -0.92
CA PRO A 549 -45.71 -7.65 -0.19
C PRO A 549 -46.31 -8.70 -1.13
N PRO A 550 -46.19 -10.00 -0.81
CA PRO A 550 -46.81 -11.05 -1.60
C PRO A 550 -48.34 -10.86 -1.67
N LYS A 551 -48.91 -11.01 -2.87
CA LYS A 551 -50.36 -11.03 -3.07
C LYS A 551 -50.81 -12.47 -3.26
N ARG A 552 -51.81 -12.87 -2.47
CA ARG A 552 -52.44 -14.18 -2.59
C ARG A 552 -53.23 -14.25 -3.89
N ASN A 553 -52.92 -15.21 -4.75
CA ASN A 553 -53.80 -15.63 -5.83
C ASN A 553 -54.88 -16.53 -5.23
N GLU A 554 -56.13 -16.07 -5.20
CA GLU A 554 -57.25 -16.81 -4.60
C GLU A 554 -57.61 -18.09 -5.36
N GLU A 555 -57.39 -18.13 -6.68
CA GLU A 555 -57.70 -19.30 -7.52
C GLU A 555 -56.69 -20.44 -7.31
N LEU A 556 -55.42 -20.08 -7.21
CA LEU A 556 -54.32 -21.04 -7.06
C LEU A 556 -53.96 -21.34 -5.60
N GLU A 557 -54.55 -20.61 -4.65
CA GLU A 557 -54.22 -20.67 -3.22
C GLU A 557 -52.70 -20.59 -2.98
N VAL A 558 -52.01 -19.68 -3.65
CA VAL A 558 -50.56 -19.43 -3.49
C VAL A 558 -50.23 -17.96 -3.64
N ASP A 559 -49.10 -17.54 -3.06
CA ASP A 559 -48.64 -16.17 -3.18
C ASP A 559 -47.89 -15.96 -4.49
N ASN A 560 -48.08 -14.80 -5.11
CA ASN A 560 -47.46 -14.46 -6.40
C ASN A 560 -45.96 -14.12 -6.31
N ILE A 561 -45.44 -13.96 -5.08
CA ILE A 561 -44.05 -13.63 -4.80
C ILE A 561 -43.57 -14.44 -3.59
N ALA A 562 -42.30 -14.86 -3.61
CA ALA A 562 -41.63 -15.43 -2.45
C ALA A 562 -40.23 -14.83 -2.28
N TYR A 563 -39.81 -14.59 -1.04
CA TYR A 563 -38.49 -14.07 -0.67
C TYR A 563 -37.74 -15.03 0.24
N PHE A 564 -36.43 -15.13 0.03
CA PHE A 564 -35.55 -16.07 0.71
C PHE A 564 -34.28 -15.36 1.17
N PRO A 565 -33.91 -15.42 2.47
CA PRO A 565 -32.56 -15.08 2.88
C PRO A 565 -31.61 -16.13 2.29
N VAL A 566 -30.61 -15.67 1.54
CA VAL A 566 -29.62 -16.53 0.90
C VAL A 566 -28.22 -16.09 1.31
N SER A 567 -27.39 -17.08 1.60
CA SER A 567 -25.98 -16.90 1.89
C SER A 567 -25.19 -18.07 1.33
N LEU A 568 -23.91 -17.84 1.04
CA LEU A 568 -23.02 -18.87 0.53
C LEU A 568 -21.65 -18.71 1.16
N GLN A 569 -21.21 -19.73 1.90
CA GLN A 569 -19.89 -19.82 2.49
C GLN A 569 -18.87 -20.43 1.50
N PRO A 570 -17.55 -20.31 1.76
CA PRO A 570 -16.51 -20.98 0.96
C PRO A 570 -16.67 -22.50 0.87
N THR A 571 -17.30 -23.11 1.88
CA THR A 571 -17.68 -24.53 1.93
C THR A 571 -18.81 -24.89 0.96
N LEU A 572 -19.37 -23.91 0.25
CA LEU A 572 -20.56 -24.02 -0.60
C LEU A 572 -21.84 -24.40 0.16
N LEU A 573 -21.88 -24.09 1.46
CA LEU A 573 -23.04 -24.25 2.32
C LEU A 573 -23.63 -22.88 2.71
N PRO A 574 -24.93 -22.80 3.00
CA PRO A 574 -25.52 -21.58 3.57
C PRO A 574 -25.00 -21.32 4.99
N LEU A 575 -25.24 -20.12 5.51
CA LEU A 575 -25.01 -19.81 6.92
C LEU A 575 -25.83 -20.73 7.84
N GLU A 576 -25.28 -21.07 8.99
CA GLU A 576 -26.05 -21.72 10.04
C GLU A 576 -27.11 -20.76 10.60
N VAL A 577 -28.23 -21.30 11.09
CA VAL A 577 -29.35 -20.49 11.59
C VAL A 577 -28.94 -19.56 12.74
N ASN A 578 -27.90 -19.91 13.51
CA ASN A 578 -27.39 -19.10 14.61
C ASN A 578 -26.41 -18.00 14.17
N ASP A 579 -26.02 -17.97 12.89
CA ASP A 579 -25.02 -17.04 12.37
C ASP A 579 -25.66 -15.79 11.74
N TYR A 580 -26.99 -15.73 11.67
CA TYR A 580 -27.72 -14.59 11.14
C TYR A 580 -28.99 -14.30 11.92
N SER A 581 -29.50 -13.08 11.82
CA SER A 581 -30.86 -12.72 12.19
C SER A 581 -31.64 -12.25 10.97
N LEU A 582 -32.90 -12.64 10.88
CA LEU A 582 -33.83 -12.12 9.89
C LEU A 582 -35.07 -11.59 10.60
N GLU A 583 -35.31 -10.29 10.47
CA GLU A 583 -36.52 -9.63 10.97
C GLU A 583 -37.35 -9.14 9.79
N THR A 584 -38.67 -9.34 9.87
CA THR A 584 -39.60 -8.92 8.82
C THR A 584 -40.72 -8.07 9.43
N THR A 585 -40.88 -6.85 8.92
CA THR A 585 -41.91 -5.92 9.37
C THR A 585 -42.76 -5.49 8.18
N SER A 586 -44.08 -5.69 8.24
CA SER A 586 -44.99 -5.20 7.21
C SER A 586 -45.54 -3.83 7.57
N LEU A 587 -45.37 -2.85 6.69
CA LEU A 587 -45.87 -1.49 6.86
C LEU A 587 -47.18 -1.31 6.10
N PHE A 588 -48.30 -1.33 6.85
CA PHE A 588 -49.65 -1.07 6.35
C PHE A 588 -50.06 -1.94 5.14
N GLY A 589 -49.42 -3.10 4.92
CA GLY A 589 -49.63 -3.95 3.75
C GLY A 589 -49.16 -3.35 2.42
N VAL A 590 -48.33 -2.29 2.46
CA VAL A 590 -47.82 -1.58 1.27
C VAL A 590 -46.37 -1.99 0.96
N VAL A 591 -45.55 -2.21 1.99
CA VAL A 591 -44.14 -2.60 1.88
C VAL A 591 -43.80 -3.58 3.00
N ASP A 592 -43.07 -4.64 2.67
CA ASP A 592 -42.42 -5.51 3.66
C ASP A 592 -40.94 -5.12 3.78
N ILE A 593 -40.50 -4.85 5.00
CA ILE A 593 -39.10 -4.55 5.32
C ILE A 593 -38.45 -5.82 5.84
N TYR A 594 -37.40 -6.26 5.16
CA TYR A 594 -36.56 -7.37 5.59
C TYR A 594 -35.24 -6.80 6.10
N ASN A 595 -34.87 -7.13 7.34
CA ASN A 595 -33.58 -6.82 7.95
C ASN A 595 -32.81 -8.13 8.14
N TYR A 596 -31.85 -8.40 7.24
CA TYR A 596 -31.02 -9.59 7.24
C TYR A 596 -29.60 -9.25 7.71
N THR A 597 -29.19 -9.73 8.89
CA THR A 597 -27.95 -9.32 9.56
C THR A 597 -27.06 -10.53 9.87
N LEU A 598 -25.76 -10.41 9.57
CA LEU A 598 -24.73 -11.36 9.97
C LEU A 598 -24.34 -11.15 11.44
N LEU A 599 -24.39 -12.21 12.25
CA LEU A 599 -24.11 -12.14 13.69
C LEU A 599 -22.65 -12.43 14.04
N ARG A 600 -21.94 -13.17 13.19
CA ARG A 600 -20.56 -13.60 13.41
C ARG A 600 -19.60 -12.97 12.40
N LYS A 601 -18.56 -12.31 12.92
CA LYS A 601 -17.58 -11.55 12.14
C LYS A 601 -16.46 -12.41 11.54
N ASP A 602 -16.28 -13.63 12.05
CA ASP A 602 -15.25 -14.58 11.64
C ASP A 602 -15.67 -15.45 10.43
N ILE A 603 -16.86 -15.23 9.87
CA ILE A 603 -17.37 -16.01 8.75
C ILE A 603 -17.01 -15.35 7.42
N GLU A 604 -16.41 -16.14 6.53
CA GLU A 604 -16.18 -15.78 5.13
C GLU A 604 -17.43 -16.08 4.28
N LEU A 605 -17.76 -15.19 3.34
CA LEU A 605 -18.97 -15.30 2.50
C LEU A 605 -18.65 -15.03 1.03
N TYR A 606 -19.13 -15.87 0.11
CA TYR A 606 -19.20 -15.55 -1.31
C TYR A 606 -20.40 -14.68 -1.66
N SER A 607 -21.52 -14.84 -0.95
CA SER A 607 -22.70 -14.01 -1.14
C SER A 607 -23.54 -13.95 0.12
N PHE A 608 -24.25 -12.85 0.30
CA PHE A 608 -25.19 -12.64 1.39
C PHE A 608 -26.28 -11.68 0.91
N GLY A 609 -27.56 -12.07 1.03
CA GLY A 609 -28.64 -11.24 0.54
C GLY A 609 -30.02 -11.86 0.57
N ILE A 610 -30.97 -11.14 -0.01
CA ILE A 610 -32.36 -11.57 -0.12
C ILE A 610 -32.66 -11.80 -1.60
N PHE A 611 -33.04 -13.04 -1.91
CA PHE A 611 -33.44 -13.45 -3.25
C PHE A 611 -34.96 -13.60 -3.31
N GLY A 612 -35.58 -13.12 -4.39
CA GLY A 612 -37.01 -13.21 -4.60
C GLY A 612 -37.39 -13.83 -5.94
N ARG A 613 -38.52 -14.54 -5.95
CA ARG A 613 -39.20 -15.00 -7.17
C ARG A 613 -40.50 -14.24 -7.35
N ALA A 614 -40.73 -13.72 -8.55
CA ALA A 614 -41.98 -13.06 -8.93
C ALA A 614 -42.66 -13.89 -10.03
N PHE A 615 -43.56 -14.79 -9.62
CA PHE A 615 -44.10 -15.83 -10.50
C PHE A 615 -44.95 -15.28 -11.65
N GLU A 616 -45.55 -14.10 -11.47
CA GLU A 616 -46.30 -13.40 -12.54
C GLU A 616 -45.43 -12.95 -13.72
N LYS A 617 -44.11 -12.87 -13.51
CA LYS A 617 -43.16 -12.49 -14.56
C LYS A 617 -42.49 -13.68 -15.23
N ASP A 618 -42.91 -14.90 -14.90
CA ASP A 618 -42.39 -16.09 -15.57
C ASP A 618 -42.80 -16.10 -17.06
N ASP A 619 -41.95 -16.67 -17.91
CA ASP A 619 -42.07 -16.71 -19.38
C ASP A 619 -42.07 -15.35 -20.11
N GLN A 620 -41.82 -14.24 -19.41
CA GLN A 620 -41.61 -12.94 -20.05
C GLN A 620 -40.21 -12.82 -20.67
N GLU A 621 -40.00 -11.83 -21.54
CA GLU A 621 -38.68 -11.56 -22.14
C GLU A 621 -37.64 -11.21 -21.06
N PRO A 622 -36.42 -11.77 -21.11
CA PRO A 622 -35.36 -11.43 -20.17
C PRO A 622 -35.06 -9.94 -20.18
N SER A 623 -34.86 -9.37 -19.00
CA SER A 623 -34.44 -7.98 -18.86
C SER A 623 -33.07 -7.78 -19.50
N PRO A 624 -32.85 -6.65 -20.20
CA PRO A 624 -31.55 -6.36 -20.80
C PRO A 624 -30.47 -6.24 -19.71
N PRO A 625 -29.21 -6.56 -20.03
CA PRO A 625 -28.09 -6.32 -19.11
C PRO A 625 -28.01 -4.83 -18.78
N TRP A 626 -27.69 -4.53 -17.52
CA TRP A 626 -27.45 -3.16 -17.10
C TRP A 626 -26.18 -2.64 -17.77
N VAL A 627 -26.25 -1.44 -18.34
CA VAL A 627 -25.11 -0.72 -18.93
C VAL A 627 -24.80 0.44 -17.99
N GLU A 628 -23.57 0.48 -17.49
CA GLU A 628 -23.07 1.58 -16.69
C GLU A 628 -22.95 2.80 -17.63
N GLU A 629 -23.83 3.80 -17.49
CA GLU A 629 -23.71 5.04 -18.27
C GLU A 629 -22.43 5.76 -17.83
N GLU A 630 -21.52 6.03 -18.78
CA GLU A 630 -20.40 6.95 -18.55
C GLU A 630 -21.01 8.30 -18.12
N ALA A 631 -20.57 8.82 -16.97
CA ALA A 631 -21.02 10.12 -16.49
C ALA A 631 -20.52 11.20 -17.47
N ASP A 632 -21.37 11.57 -18.43
CA ASP A 632 -21.14 12.72 -19.28
C ASP A 632 -21.07 13.98 -18.42
N THR A 633 -19.89 14.60 -18.41
CA THR A 633 -19.69 15.95 -17.89
C THR A 633 -20.31 16.95 -18.86
N GLU A 634 -21.63 17.12 -18.82
CA GLU A 634 -22.28 18.29 -19.40
C GLU A 634 -22.87 19.18 -18.29
N SER A 635 -22.50 20.46 -18.34
CA SER A 635 -23.02 21.52 -17.48
C SER A 635 -24.54 21.66 -17.65
N PRO A 636 -25.31 21.95 -16.59
CA PRO A 636 -26.76 21.97 -16.69
C PRO A 636 -27.23 23.15 -17.53
N ASP A 637 -28.02 22.85 -18.58
CA ASP A 637 -28.73 23.82 -19.40
C ASP A 637 -30.06 24.19 -18.71
N ASP A 638 -30.35 25.49 -18.64
CA ASP A 638 -31.28 26.13 -17.69
C ASP A 638 -32.78 26.08 -18.11
N ASP A 639 -33.19 25.23 -19.07
CA ASP A 639 -34.51 25.37 -19.73
C ASP A 639 -35.27 24.05 -20.04
N ALA A 640 -35.37 23.12 -19.07
CA ALA A 640 -36.27 21.96 -19.21
C ALA A 640 -37.39 21.92 -18.14
N VAL A 641 -38.64 22.04 -18.59
CA VAL A 641 -39.87 21.98 -17.77
C VAL A 641 -40.17 20.54 -17.31
N PRO A 642 -40.52 20.27 -16.04
CA PRO A 642 -40.67 18.90 -15.53
C PRO A 642 -42.06 18.31 -15.79
N GLY A 643 -42.10 17.15 -16.45
CA GLY A 643 -43.30 16.33 -16.68
C GLY A 643 -43.39 15.10 -15.77
N SER A 644 -44.35 15.11 -14.85
CA SER A 644 -45.15 13.99 -14.31
C SER A 644 -44.54 12.60 -14.00
N ALA A 645 -43.33 12.50 -13.45
CA ALA A 645 -42.84 11.28 -12.77
C ALA A 645 -42.39 11.52 -11.32
N THR A 646 -42.31 12.77 -10.88
CA THR A 646 -41.69 13.17 -9.61
C THR A 646 -42.59 13.01 -8.39
N THR A 647 -43.92 12.98 -8.52
CA THR A 647 -44.81 13.02 -7.36
C THR A 647 -44.96 11.71 -6.59
N LEU A 648 -44.65 10.55 -7.19
CA LEU A 648 -44.71 9.25 -6.48
C LEU A 648 -43.38 8.87 -5.80
N HIS A 649 -42.25 9.25 -6.41
CA HIS A 649 -40.90 8.99 -5.86
C HIS A 649 -40.59 9.88 -4.65
N SER A 650 -41.03 11.14 -4.66
CA SER A 650 -40.82 12.07 -3.53
C SER A 650 -41.59 11.67 -2.27
N VAL A 651 -42.77 11.07 -2.41
CA VAL A 651 -43.58 10.61 -1.26
C VAL A 651 -42.99 9.33 -0.65
N TYR A 652 -42.47 8.42 -1.47
CA TYR A 652 -41.75 7.22 -1.00
C TYR A 652 -40.43 7.59 -0.30
N MET A 653 -39.64 8.49 -0.87
CA MET A 653 -38.41 9.00 -0.25
C MET A 653 -38.68 9.71 1.07
N LEU A 654 -39.75 10.52 1.19
CA LEU A 654 -40.08 11.22 2.44
C LEU A 654 -40.48 10.26 3.57
N VAL A 655 -41.20 9.17 3.26
CA VAL A 655 -41.57 8.13 4.23
C VAL A 655 -40.35 7.31 4.65
N VAL A 656 -39.43 7.01 3.73
CA VAL A 656 -38.15 6.35 4.03
C VAL A 656 -37.24 7.24 4.88
N PHE A 657 -37.20 8.56 4.61
CA PHE A 657 -36.40 9.53 5.38
C PHE A 657 -36.92 9.75 6.81
N ILE A 658 -38.24 9.75 7.00
CA ILE A 658 -38.86 9.90 8.33
C ILE A 658 -38.63 8.64 9.18
N PHE A 659 -38.60 7.44 8.59
CA PHE A 659 -38.36 6.20 9.34
C PHE A 659 -36.88 5.93 9.66
N ALA A 660 -35.94 6.34 8.80
CA ALA A 660 -34.51 6.27 9.12
C ALA A 660 -34.13 7.10 10.37
N VAL A 661 -34.91 8.15 10.68
CA VAL A 661 -34.73 8.99 11.88
C VAL A 661 -35.40 8.41 13.13
N VAL A 662 -36.32 7.44 12.99
CA VAL A 662 -37.10 6.86 14.10
C VAL A 662 -36.58 5.48 14.53
N ILE A 663 -35.72 4.84 13.73
CA ILE A 663 -35.14 3.51 14.01
C ILE A 663 -33.63 3.58 14.36
N MET A 664 -33.02 4.79 14.37
CA MET A 664 -31.71 5.02 15.01
C MET A 664 -31.83 5.26 16.51
#